data_AF-A0A3B0RY61-F1
#
_entry.id   AF-A0A3B0RY61-F1
#
_cell.length_a   1.000
_cell.length_b   1.000
_cell.length_c   1.000
_cell.angle_alpha   90.00
_cell.angle_beta   90.00
_cell.angle_gamma   90.00
#
_symmetry.space_group_name_H-M   'P 1'
#
loop_
_entity.id
_entity.type
_entity.pdbx_description
1 polymer ?
#
loop_
_entity_poly.entity_id
_entity_poly.type
_entity_poly.pdbx_seq_one_letter_code
_entity_poly.pdbx_strand_id
1 'polypeptide(L)'
;MDLTDDTPLPMLRDELQFLEGATDGDGQAGFLIFDPVRHRYFRIGLQGAQVLGAWGSGTAGKLIAQLKQKGLSFGLADIDALVRFVTANNLIVGGRGMAEQLVGRNLQAKKSLFTMGLHSYLFFKIPLVRPQRFLDEMFPYIAWLGSRAAMRTILFLTLIGVFLAGQQLDVFFRTFADFANWQGVVLLGVTLVFLKSAHELGHAFVATRYKCQVPVMGVAFMVLFPMLYSDVSDAWRLKNRRQRLMIDGAGMMVEMALGGIALFLWALVPDGPFRTVCFFVATTGWVMSLAINLSPFMRFDGYHLLADGLGIHNLQSRGFAIGRWQLRKLLFGLGEEPPEQFSQRLHRILVAYAWGTWVYRFFLFLGIALLVYFMFFKLLGIFLFVVEIIWFIGLPIFNEMGQWWQRRGEIAKQRRAWVTFSIFGLFLALMFLPLGQSVNVPAVLVAAKEARFHAPVVSQVDEVRVVPGQRVRAGEVLVRLSSPLHREARQRAQLKLVLVDKRLARGGADLEERALRAVLLREAAGLRGELSGLENKVGELVLRATMDGVVSEVAPGLQAGLWVSPELRLVHVVATDAGFSAHGLAAETSVDRLQKGNTGVFISENAGPVKLEVRIDRIGLGNSEGPELVYLASQNGGPVAMDQSADGQRRPANAVYPVLFKVTGSQMSGWLHEQRGTVVVQASAQSIAGRFFRNMVSVLLREAGF
;
A
#
# COMPACT_ATOMS: atom_id res chain seq x y z
N MET A 1 -36.47 -16.85 -31.66
CA MET A 1 -37.38 -17.68 -32.47
C MET A 1 -38.73 -17.41 -31.85
N ASP A 2 -39.62 -16.75 -32.55
CA ASP A 2 -40.95 -16.47 -31.99
C ASP A 2 -41.75 -17.76 -32.12
N LEU A 3 -41.98 -18.42 -30.98
CA LEU A 3 -42.71 -19.68 -30.90
C LEU A 3 -44.19 -19.44 -31.23
N THR A 4 -44.71 -20.20 -32.19
CA THR A 4 -46.15 -20.28 -32.49
C THR A 4 -46.76 -21.54 -31.88
N ASP A 5 -48.10 -21.58 -31.74
CA ASP A 5 -48.81 -22.71 -31.10
C ASP A 5 -48.53 -24.08 -31.77
N ASP A 6 -48.28 -24.10 -33.08
CA ASP A 6 -47.99 -25.31 -33.86
C ASP A 6 -46.51 -25.71 -33.85
N THR A 7 -45.64 -24.92 -33.21
CA THR A 7 -44.21 -25.22 -33.18
C THR A 7 -43.96 -26.51 -32.37
N PRO A 8 -43.31 -27.53 -32.94
CA PRO A 8 -42.99 -28.77 -32.23
C PRO A 8 -41.95 -28.49 -31.15
N LEU A 9 -42.19 -29.00 -29.95
CA LEU A 9 -41.26 -28.92 -28.84
C LEU A 9 -40.07 -29.86 -29.09
N PRO A 10 -38.83 -29.43 -28.78
CA PRO A 10 -37.68 -30.30 -28.95
C PRO A 10 -37.71 -31.45 -27.93
N MET A 11 -37.38 -32.66 -28.38
CA MET A 11 -37.34 -33.83 -27.50
C MET A 11 -36.19 -33.70 -26.48
N LEU A 12 -36.50 -33.98 -25.21
CA LEU A 12 -35.50 -34.06 -24.15
C LEU A 12 -34.72 -35.37 -24.25
N ARG A 13 -33.45 -35.35 -23.81
CA ARG A 13 -32.62 -36.56 -23.71
C ARG A 13 -33.21 -37.53 -22.68
N ASP A 14 -33.36 -38.80 -23.05
CA ASP A 14 -34.04 -39.83 -22.24
C ASP A 14 -33.29 -40.17 -20.94
N GLU A 15 -31.97 -39.96 -20.91
CA GLU A 15 -31.12 -40.24 -19.76
C GLU A 15 -31.16 -39.16 -18.67
N LEU A 16 -31.86 -38.04 -18.89
CA LEU A 16 -31.96 -36.96 -17.90
C LEU A 16 -32.80 -37.41 -16.70
N GLN A 17 -32.27 -37.21 -15.49
CA GLN A 17 -32.98 -37.55 -14.27
C GLN A 17 -33.58 -36.29 -13.63
N PHE A 18 -34.87 -36.32 -13.33
CA PHE A 18 -35.56 -35.26 -12.60
C PHE A 18 -35.62 -35.61 -11.11
N LEU A 19 -34.95 -34.82 -10.29
CA LEU A 19 -34.83 -35.03 -8.85
C LEU A 19 -35.52 -33.88 -8.11
N GLU A 20 -36.14 -34.19 -6.98
CA GLU A 20 -36.58 -33.15 -6.04
C GLU A 20 -35.35 -32.55 -5.34
N GLY A 21 -35.14 -31.25 -5.54
CA GLY A 21 -34.07 -30.49 -4.90
C GLY A 21 -34.46 -29.97 -3.52
N ALA A 22 -33.52 -29.27 -2.88
CA ALA A 22 -33.80 -28.57 -1.63
C ALA A 22 -34.79 -27.42 -1.84
N THR A 23 -35.59 -27.07 -0.83
CA THR A 23 -36.41 -25.86 -0.82
C THR A 23 -35.53 -24.60 -0.88
N ASP A 24 -35.96 -23.60 -1.64
CA ASP A 24 -35.30 -22.28 -1.67
C ASP A 24 -35.47 -21.54 -0.33
N GLY A 25 -34.66 -20.50 -0.10
CA GLY A 25 -34.74 -19.68 1.12
C GLY A 25 -36.12 -19.07 1.40
N ASP A 26 -36.96 -18.93 0.36
CA ASP A 26 -38.34 -18.45 0.43
C ASP A 26 -39.38 -19.58 0.61
N GLY A 27 -38.93 -20.83 0.80
CA GLY A 27 -39.77 -21.99 1.11
C GLY A 27 -40.38 -22.71 -0.09
N GLN A 28 -40.11 -22.27 -1.33
CA GLN A 28 -40.58 -22.97 -2.53
C GLN A 28 -39.76 -24.22 -2.83
N ALA A 29 -40.41 -25.30 -3.27
CA ALA A 29 -39.75 -26.54 -3.67
C ALA A 29 -38.93 -26.32 -4.95
N GLY A 30 -37.61 -26.55 -4.87
CA GLY A 30 -36.73 -26.57 -6.02
C GLY A 30 -36.66 -27.96 -6.64
N PHE A 31 -36.53 -28.05 -7.97
CA PHE A 31 -36.30 -29.30 -8.69
C PHE A 31 -34.94 -29.25 -9.39
N LEU A 32 -34.36 -30.41 -9.66
CA LEU A 32 -33.05 -30.57 -10.27
C LEU A 32 -33.15 -31.47 -11.49
N ILE A 33 -32.51 -31.08 -12.59
CA ILE A 33 -32.25 -31.92 -13.76
C ILE A 33 -30.80 -32.37 -13.66
N PHE A 34 -30.57 -33.67 -13.64
CA PHE A 34 -29.24 -34.27 -13.67
C PHE A 34 -28.93 -34.81 -15.06
N ASP A 35 -27.85 -34.31 -15.67
CA ASP A 35 -27.26 -34.87 -16.89
C ASP A 35 -26.17 -35.88 -16.51
N PRO A 36 -26.42 -37.20 -16.62
CA PRO A 36 -25.46 -38.22 -16.20
C PRO A 36 -24.21 -38.27 -17.09
N VAL A 37 -24.30 -37.85 -18.35
CA VAL A 37 -23.18 -37.90 -19.30
C VAL A 37 -22.16 -36.81 -19.00
N ARG A 38 -22.66 -35.61 -18.69
CA ARG A 38 -21.79 -34.46 -18.35
C ARG A 38 -21.55 -34.32 -16.86
N HIS A 39 -22.24 -35.12 -16.05
CA HIS A 39 -22.27 -35.04 -14.59
C HIS A 39 -22.56 -33.61 -14.09
N ARG A 40 -23.66 -33.02 -14.58
CA ARG A 40 -24.07 -31.65 -14.25
C ARG A 40 -25.48 -31.61 -13.68
N TYR A 41 -25.67 -30.70 -12.73
CA TYR A 41 -26.96 -30.42 -12.10
C TYR A 41 -27.48 -29.07 -12.55
N PHE A 42 -28.75 -29.03 -12.96
CA PHE A 42 -29.46 -27.80 -13.31
C PHE A 42 -30.67 -27.63 -12.40
N ARG A 43 -30.75 -26.52 -11.68
CA ARG A 43 -31.88 -26.21 -10.81
C ARG A 43 -32.97 -25.50 -11.60
N ILE A 44 -34.21 -25.96 -11.42
CA ILE A 44 -35.42 -25.37 -11.99
C ILE A 44 -36.44 -25.12 -10.88
N GLY A 45 -37.20 -24.04 -10.99
CA GLY A 45 -38.30 -23.76 -10.06
C GLY A 45 -39.48 -24.71 -10.28
N LEU A 46 -40.44 -24.71 -9.34
CA LEU A 46 -41.67 -25.51 -9.43
C LEU A 46 -42.40 -25.31 -10.76
N GLN A 47 -42.53 -24.07 -11.22
CA GLN A 47 -43.18 -23.75 -12.49
C GLN A 47 -42.48 -24.42 -13.68
N GLY A 48 -41.15 -24.32 -13.74
CA GLY A 48 -40.37 -24.96 -14.80
C GLY A 48 -40.46 -26.49 -14.75
N ALA A 49 -40.49 -27.08 -13.55
CA ALA A 49 -40.68 -28.51 -13.37
C ALA A 49 -42.06 -28.99 -13.83
N GLN A 50 -43.11 -28.21 -13.59
CA GLN A 50 -44.47 -28.53 -14.05
C GLN A 50 -44.57 -28.49 -15.58
N VAL A 51 -43.93 -27.52 -16.23
CA VAL A 51 -43.86 -27.42 -17.69
C VAL A 51 -43.07 -28.60 -18.26
N LEU A 52 -41.91 -28.93 -17.69
CA LEU A 52 -41.08 -30.06 -18.12
C LEU A 52 -41.74 -31.43 -17.85
N GLY A 53 -42.54 -31.56 -16.80
CA GLY A 53 -43.33 -32.76 -16.54
C GLY A 53 -44.45 -33.00 -17.55
N ALA A 54 -44.88 -31.95 -18.26
CA ALA A 54 -45.84 -32.04 -19.35
C ALA A 54 -45.19 -32.00 -20.75
N TRP A 55 -43.85 -32.00 -20.84
CA TRP A 55 -43.11 -31.76 -22.10
C TRP A 55 -43.42 -32.75 -23.24
N GLY A 56 -44.03 -33.90 -22.94
CA GLY A 56 -44.47 -34.90 -23.90
C GLY A 56 -45.68 -34.50 -24.78
N SER A 57 -46.31 -33.33 -24.60
CA SER A 57 -47.51 -32.91 -25.37
C SER A 57 -47.26 -32.66 -26.87
N GLY A 58 -46.01 -32.66 -27.33
CA GLY A 58 -45.61 -32.53 -28.73
C GLY A 58 -45.48 -31.08 -29.23
N THR A 59 -46.50 -30.24 -29.10
CA THR A 59 -46.49 -28.83 -29.58
C THR A 59 -46.70 -27.82 -28.45
N ALA A 60 -46.20 -26.60 -28.64
CA ALA A 60 -46.30 -25.52 -27.65
C ALA A 60 -47.76 -25.22 -27.26
N GLY A 61 -48.68 -25.14 -28.22
CA GLY A 61 -50.10 -24.88 -27.96
C GLY A 61 -50.80 -26.00 -27.20
N LYS A 62 -50.43 -27.27 -27.46
CA LYS A 62 -50.99 -28.42 -26.71
C LYS A 62 -50.48 -28.46 -25.28
N LEU A 63 -49.21 -28.10 -25.07
CA LEU A 63 -48.62 -27.95 -23.75
C LEU A 63 -49.33 -26.87 -22.93
N ILE A 64 -49.57 -25.69 -23.51
CA ILE A 64 -50.33 -24.61 -22.85
C ILE A 64 -51.74 -25.06 -22.50
N ALA A 65 -52.44 -25.73 -23.43
CA ALA A 65 -53.79 -26.24 -23.17
C ALA A 65 -53.82 -27.26 -22.01
N GLN A 66 -52.83 -28.16 -21.95
CA GLN A 66 -52.70 -29.15 -20.89
C GLN A 66 -52.34 -28.53 -19.53
N LEU A 67 -51.49 -27.50 -19.51
CA LEU A 67 -51.16 -26.74 -18.30
C LEU A 67 -52.36 -25.92 -17.81
N LYS A 68 -53.15 -25.36 -18.72
CA LYS A 68 -54.39 -24.64 -18.41
C LYS A 68 -55.45 -25.54 -17.78
N GLN A 69 -55.56 -26.80 -18.23
CA GLN A 69 -56.42 -27.82 -17.59
C GLN A 69 -55.99 -28.15 -16.15
N LYS A 70 -54.70 -27.99 -15.83
CA LYS A 70 -54.17 -28.15 -14.46
C LYS A 70 -54.27 -26.87 -13.62
N GLY A 71 -54.94 -25.82 -14.12
CA GLY A 71 -55.13 -24.56 -13.41
C GLY A 71 -53.90 -23.63 -13.44
N LEU A 72 -52.92 -23.90 -14.30
CA LEU A 72 -51.70 -23.10 -14.43
C LEU A 72 -51.81 -22.16 -15.64
N SER A 73 -51.41 -20.90 -15.48
CA SER A 73 -51.39 -19.91 -16.57
C SER A 73 -49.95 -19.69 -17.04
N PHE A 74 -49.63 -20.15 -18.25
CA PHE A 74 -48.34 -19.96 -18.91
C PHE A 74 -48.55 -19.39 -20.31
N GLY A 75 -47.70 -18.43 -20.70
CA GLY A 75 -47.70 -17.87 -22.05
C GLY A 75 -46.68 -18.54 -22.97
N LEU A 76 -46.76 -18.25 -24.27
CA LEU A 76 -45.77 -18.68 -25.27
C LEU A 76 -44.35 -18.14 -24.96
N ALA A 77 -44.24 -16.95 -24.36
CA ALA A 77 -42.97 -16.36 -23.96
C ALA A 77 -42.24 -17.16 -22.87
N ASP A 78 -42.97 -17.73 -21.91
CA ASP A 78 -42.40 -18.55 -20.83
C ASP A 78 -41.85 -19.87 -21.40
N ILE A 79 -42.58 -20.46 -22.35
CA ILE A 79 -42.15 -21.66 -23.06
C ILE A 79 -40.93 -21.38 -23.94
N ASP A 80 -40.86 -20.24 -24.64
CA ASP A 80 -39.67 -19.85 -25.40
C ASP A 80 -38.44 -19.69 -24.50
N ALA A 81 -38.59 -19.08 -23.33
CA ALA A 81 -37.50 -18.98 -22.36
C ALA A 81 -37.01 -20.38 -21.92
N LEU A 82 -37.92 -21.33 -21.68
CA LEU A 82 -37.60 -22.71 -21.34
C LEU A 82 -36.95 -23.47 -22.49
N VAL A 83 -37.47 -23.36 -23.72
CA VAL A 83 -36.89 -23.98 -24.92
C VAL A 83 -35.46 -23.46 -25.14
N ARG A 84 -35.24 -22.15 -25.00
CA ARG A 84 -33.90 -21.55 -25.07
C ARG A 84 -32.99 -22.08 -23.97
N PHE A 85 -33.49 -22.23 -22.75
CA PHE A 85 -32.71 -22.78 -21.63
C PHE A 85 -32.27 -24.22 -21.90
N VAL A 86 -33.20 -25.10 -22.27
CA VAL A 86 -32.93 -26.53 -22.51
C VAL A 86 -32.00 -26.70 -23.72
N THR A 87 -32.21 -25.90 -24.78
CA THR A 87 -31.36 -25.88 -25.98
C THR A 87 -29.95 -25.36 -25.68
N ALA A 88 -29.83 -24.24 -24.96
CA ALA A 88 -28.54 -23.64 -24.61
C ALA A 88 -27.70 -24.56 -23.71
N ASN A 89 -28.33 -25.39 -22.89
CA ASN A 89 -27.65 -26.36 -22.03
C ASN A 89 -27.45 -27.74 -22.68
N ASN A 90 -27.90 -27.93 -23.92
CA ASN A 90 -27.88 -29.20 -24.67
C ASN A 90 -28.55 -30.36 -23.92
N LEU A 91 -29.74 -30.09 -23.38
CA LEU A 91 -30.59 -31.08 -22.71
C LEU A 91 -31.58 -31.75 -23.68
N ILE A 92 -31.51 -31.41 -24.97
CA ILE A 92 -32.37 -31.97 -26.03
C ILE A 92 -31.64 -33.01 -26.88
N VAL A 93 -32.39 -33.96 -27.44
CA VAL A 93 -31.89 -34.94 -28.40
C VAL A 93 -31.48 -34.19 -29.67
N GLY A 94 -30.21 -34.35 -30.07
CA GLY A 94 -29.69 -33.69 -31.26
C GLY A 94 -30.32 -34.26 -32.53
N GLY A 95 -31.07 -33.45 -33.27
CA GLY A 95 -31.48 -33.77 -34.63
C GLY A 95 -30.31 -33.71 -35.63
N ARG A 96 -30.44 -34.34 -36.80
CA ARG A 96 -29.47 -34.18 -37.92
C ARG A 96 -29.34 -32.68 -38.23
N GLY A 97 -28.13 -32.11 -38.05
CA GLY A 97 -27.82 -30.68 -38.19
C GLY A 97 -27.55 -29.93 -36.88
N MET A 98 -27.94 -30.48 -35.73
CA MET A 98 -27.68 -29.85 -34.43
C MET A 98 -26.21 -29.95 -34.00
N ALA A 99 -25.54 -31.03 -34.42
CA ALA A 99 -24.09 -31.18 -34.29
C ALA A 99 -23.34 -30.11 -35.11
N GLU A 100 -23.79 -29.80 -36.33
CA GLU A 100 -23.23 -28.74 -37.16
C GLU A 100 -23.52 -27.34 -36.59
N GLN A 101 -24.70 -27.11 -36.03
CA GLN A 101 -25.00 -25.85 -35.31
C GLN A 101 -24.19 -25.71 -34.02
N LEU A 102 -23.91 -26.79 -33.29
CA LEU A 102 -23.07 -26.77 -32.09
C LEU A 102 -21.60 -26.55 -32.43
N VAL A 103 -21.10 -27.23 -33.47
CA VAL A 103 -19.76 -27.01 -34.02
C VAL A 103 -19.65 -25.59 -34.58
N GLY A 104 -20.64 -25.13 -35.34
CA GLY A 104 -20.75 -23.77 -35.87
C GLY A 104 -20.81 -22.70 -34.78
N ARG A 105 -21.57 -22.93 -33.70
CA ARG A 105 -21.58 -22.04 -32.51
C ARG A 105 -20.26 -22.05 -31.77
N ASN A 106 -19.58 -23.19 -31.60
CA ASN A 106 -18.24 -23.23 -31.00
C ASN A 106 -17.20 -22.54 -31.90
N LEU A 107 -17.35 -22.63 -33.23
CA LEU A 107 -16.49 -21.97 -34.20
C LEU A 107 -16.76 -20.46 -34.30
N GLN A 108 -18.01 -20.00 -34.13
CA GLN A 108 -18.37 -18.57 -34.07
C GLN A 108 -18.13 -17.97 -32.68
N ALA A 109 -18.25 -18.76 -31.62
CA ALA A 109 -17.82 -18.42 -30.26
C ALA A 109 -16.30 -18.57 -30.07
N LYS A 110 -15.52 -18.57 -31.16
CA LYS A 110 -14.08 -18.31 -31.13
C LYS A 110 -13.87 -16.89 -30.60
N LYS A 111 -13.87 -16.79 -29.27
CA LYS A 111 -13.20 -15.74 -28.52
C LYS A 111 -11.84 -15.52 -29.18
N SER A 112 -11.49 -14.25 -29.47
CA SER A 112 -10.17 -13.84 -29.97
C SER A 112 -9.07 -14.71 -29.32
N LEU A 113 -8.07 -15.14 -30.10
CA LEU A 113 -6.92 -15.92 -29.60
C LEU A 113 -6.33 -15.34 -28.31
N PHE A 114 -6.37 -14.01 -28.17
CA PHE A 114 -6.02 -13.30 -26.93
C PHE A 114 -6.96 -13.60 -25.76
N THR A 115 -8.27 -13.49 -25.93
CA THR A 115 -9.27 -13.85 -24.90
C THR A 115 -9.34 -15.35 -24.61
N MET A 116 -9.01 -16.21 -25.56
CA MET A 116 -8.89 -17.65 -25.35
C MET A 116 -7.63 -17.98 -24.55
N GLY A 117 -6.47 -17.43 -24.93
CA GLY A 117 -5.23 -17.53 -24.16
C GLY A 117 -5.38 -16.97 -22.75
N LEU A 118 -6.02 -15.81 -22.59
CA LEU A 118 -6.29 -15.20 -21.29
C LEU A 118 -7.23 -16.06 -20.43
N HIS A 119 -8.37 -16.53 -20.95
CA HIS A 119 -9.29 -17.37 -20.16
C HIS A 119 -8.72 -18.77 -19.86
N SER A 120 -8.02 -19.39 -20.81
CA SER A 120 -7.39 -20.71 -20.63
C SER A 120 -6.17 -20.65 -19.72
N TYR A 121 -5.44 -19.53 -19.68
CA TYR A 121 -4.40 -19.26 -18.68
C TYR A 121 -4.98 -18.98 -17.28
N LEU A 122 -6.13 -18.31 -17.22
CA LEU A 122 -6.73 -17.89 -15.96
C LEU A 122 -7.46 -19.01 -15.22
N PHE A 123 -8.06 -19.98 -15.92
CA PHE A 123 -8.77 -21.09 -15.26
C PHE A 123 -8.83 -22.36 -16.11
N PHE A 124 -8.12 -23.40 -15.68
CA PHE A 124 -8.27 -24.76 -16.22
C PHE A 124 -8.18 -25.80 -15.10
N LYS A 125 -8.81 -26.96 -15.30
CA LYS A 125 -8.84 -28.06 -14.34
C LYS A 125 -8.17 -29.29 -14.93
N ILE A 126 -7.25 -29.89 -14.18
CA ILE A 126 -6.65 -31.17 -14.47
C ILE A 126 -7.26 -32.20 -13.52
N PRO A 127 -8.13 -33.11 -14.01
CA PRO A 127 -8.59 -34.24 -13.21
C PRO A 127 -7.43 -35.20 -12.97
N LEU A 128 -7.11 -35.53 -11.73
CA LEU A 128 -5.98 -36.41 -11.39
C LEU A 128 -6.41 -37.82 -11.03
N VAL A 129 -7.41 -37.94 -10.14
CA VAL A 129 -7.81 -39.23 -9.57
C VAL A 129 -9.34 -39.35 -9.51
N ARG A 130 -9.83 -40.60 -9.54
CA ARG A 130 -11.24 -40.95 -9.29
C ARG A 130 -11.33 -41.60 -7.90
N PRO A 131 -11.58 -40.82 -6.84
CA PRO A 131 -11.33 -41.27 -5.47
C PRO A 131 -12.44 -42.15 -4.88
N GLN A 132 -13.59 -42.28 -5.53
CA GLN A 132 -14.79 -42.90 -4.94
C GLN A 132 -14.54 -44.25 -4.26
N ARG A 133 -13.87 -45.20 -4.94
CA ARG A 133 -13.57 -46.53 -4.36
C ARG A 133 -12.70 -46.43 -3.11
N PHE A 134 -11.64 -45.63 -3.18
CA PHE A 134 -10.75 -45.38 -2.05
C PHE A 134 -11.49 -44.74 -0.87
N LEU A 135 -12.38 -43.78 -1.14
CA LEU A 135 -13.18 -43.13 -0.11
C LEU A 135 -14.12 -44.14 0.57
N ASP A 136 -14.81 -44.97 -0.20
CA ASP A 136 -15.73 -45.98 0.32
C ASP A 136 -15.01 -47.05 1.17
N GLU A 137 -13.82 -47.47 0.75
CA GLU A 137 -12.98 -48.43 1.49
C GLU A 137 -12.38 -47.84 2.78
N MET A 138 -11.95 -46.58 2.74
CA MET A 138 -11.34 -45.91 3.90
C MET A 138 -12.35 -45.34 4.89
N PHE A 139 -13.58 -45.07 4.44
CA PHE A 139 -14.60 -44.41 5.25
C PHE A 139 -14.86 -45.10 6.60
N PRO A 140 -14.98 -46.45 6.71
CA PRO A 140 -15.21 -47.12 8.00
C PRO A 140 -14.10 -46.87 9.04
N TYR A 141 -12.84 -46.77 8.59
CA TYR A 141 -11.68 -46.55 9.47
C TYR A 141 -11.56 -45.11 9.97
N ILE A 142 -12.13 -44.15 9.23
CA ILE A 142 -12.03 -42.71 9.50
C ILE A 142 -13.34 -42.18 10.11
N ALA A 143 -14.45 -42.91 9.99
CA ALA A 143 -15.77 -42.48 10.44
C ALA A 143 -15.82 -42.06 11.93
N TRP A 144 -14.98 -42.65 12.78
CA TRP A 144 -14.90 -42.31 14.21
C TRP A 144 -14.39 -40.88 14.46
N LEU A 145 -13.56 -40.32 13.58
CA LEU A 145 -13.08 -38.93 13.67
C LEU A 145 -14.23 -37.92 13.54
N GLY A 146 -15.27 -38.29 12.79
CA GLY A 146 -16.50 -37.51 12.65
C GLY A 146 -17.50 -37.72 13.79
N SER A 147 -17.12 -38.39 14.88
CA SER A 147 -17.96 -38.60 16.07
C SER A 147 -17.95 -37.37 16.97
N ARG A 148 -19.02 -37.18 17.76
CA ARG A 148 -19.10 -36.09 18.73
C ARG A 148 -18.01 -36.17 19.80
N ALA A 149 -17.59 -37.39 20.16
CA ALA A 149 -16.51 -37.61 21.12
C ALA A 149 -15.18 -37.12 20.57
N ALA A 150 -14.80 -37.57 19.36
CA ALA A 150 -13.57 -37.12 18.71
C ALA A 150 -13.51 -35.60 18.54
N MET A 151 -14.60 -34.97 18.06
CA MET A 151 -14.66 -33.51 17.92
C MET A 151 -14.49 -32.78 19.26
N ARG A 152 -15.10 -33.27 20.34
CA ARG A 152 -14.92 -32.68 21.69
C ARG A 152 -13.50 -32.84 22.20
N THR A 153 -12.88 -34.00 21.96
CA THR A 153 -11.47 -34.24 22.33
C THR A 153 -10.54 -33.31 21.56
N ILE A 154 -10.72 -33.17 20.24
CA ILE A 154 -9.92 -32.25 19.41
C ILE A 154 -10.11 -30.81 19.88
N LEU A 155 -11.34 -30.39 20.17
CA LEU A 155 -11.61 -29.06 20.70
C LEU A 155 -10.92 -28.84 22.06
N PHE A 156 -10.98 -29.82 22.96
CA PHE A 156 -10.29 -29.76 24.25
C PHE A 156 -8.77 -29.63 24.09
N LEU A 157 -8.15 -30.47 23.24
CA LEU A 157 -6.71 -30.38 22.94
C LEU A 157 -6.35 -29.03 22.32
N THR A 158 -7.19 -28.53 21.41
CA THR A 158 -7.01 -27.21 20.79
C THR A 158 -7.02 -26.09 21.82
N LEU A 159 -7.99 -26.10 22.74
CA LEU A 159 -8.09 -25.08 23.80
C LEU A 159 -6.87 -25.12 24.73
N ILE A 160 -6.38 -26.31 25.09
CA ILE A 160 -5.14 -26.45 25.85
C ILE A 160 -3.94 -25.95 25.04
N GLY A 161 -3.85 -26.30 23.75
CA GLY A 161 -2.77 -25.85 22.88
C GLY A 161 -2.72 -24.33 22.77
N VAL A 162 -3.87 -23.67 22.61
CA VAL A 162 -3.97 -22.20 22.61
C VAL A 162 -3.53 -21.62 23.96
N PHE A 163 -3.99 -22.20 25.07
CA PHE A 163 -3.60 -21.75 26.41
C PHE A 163 -2.09 -21.87 26.65
N LEU A 164 -1.49 -23.01 26.30
CA LEU A 164 -0.05 -23.24 26.46
C LEU A 164 0.78 -22.37 25.51
N ALA A 165 0.35 -22.21 24.26
CA ALA A 165 1.03 -21.33 23.32
C ALA A 165 0.95 -19.86 23.76
N GLY A 166 -0.16 -19.46 24.38
CA GLY A 166 -0.34 -18.16 25.01
C GLY A 166 0.65 -17.88 26.15
N GLN A 167 1.18 -18.91 26.81
CA GLN A 167 2.23 -18.75 27.82
C GLN A 167 3.64 -18.60 27.23
N GLN A 168 3.83 -18.96 25.95
CA GLN A 168 5.11 -18.93 25.24
C GLN A 168 5.07 -18.03 24.00
N LEU A 169 4.30 -16.93 24.05
CA LEU A 169 4.12 -16.02 22.90
C LEU A 169 5.44 -15.49 22.35
N ASP A 170 6.40 -15.16 23.21
CA ASP A 170 7.70 -14.65 22.78
C ASP A 170 8.49 -15.66 21.94
N VAL A 171 8.36 -16.95 22.26
CA VAL A 171 9.01 -18.04 21.51
C VAL A 171 8.26 -18.27 20.21
N PHE A 172 6.93 -18.21 20.24
CA PHE A 172 6.08 -18.38 19.06
C PHE A 172 6.38 -17.31 17.99
N PHE A 173 6.44 -16.03 18.38
CA PHE A 173 6.73 -14.94 17.45
C PHE A 173 8.18 -14.95 16.95
N ARG A 174 9.15 -15.35 17.79
CA ARG A 174 10.54 -15.54 17.35
C ARG A 174 10.65 -16.64 16.29
N THR A 175 10.00 -17.79 16.52
CA THR A 175 9.96 -18.89 15.55
C THR A 175 9.40 -18.41 14.20
N PHE A 176 8.38 -17.57 14.20
CA PHE A 176 7.84 -16.98 12.97
C PHE A 176 8.88 -16.15 12.20
N ALA A 177 9.64 -15.31 12.90
CA ALA A 177 10.65 -14.44 12.30
C ALA A 177 11.86 -15.23 11.77
N ASP A 178 12.31 -16.26 12.50
CA ASP A 178 13.50 -17.05 12.15
C ASP A 178 13.33 -17.80 10.82
N PHE A 179 12.10 -18.14 10.46
CA PHE A 179 11.78 -18.83 9.20
C PHE A 179 11.28 -17.89 8.08
N ALA A 180 11.48 -16.57 8.20
CA ALA A 180 11.29 -15.61 7.10
C ALA A 180 12.42 -15.69 6.04
N ASN A 181 12.77 -16.90 5.63
CA ASN A 181 13.85 -17.21 4.70
C ASN A 181 13.40 -18.27 3.67
N TRP A 182 14.27 -18.62 2.71
CA TRP A 182 13.92 -19.57 1.64
C TRP A 182 13.57 -20.98 2.14
N GLN A 183 14.20 -21.46 3.22
CA GLN A 183 13.87 -22.76 3.81
C GLN A 183 12.46 -22.76 4.39
N GLY A 184 12.08 -21.66 5.06
CA GLY A 184 10.72 -21.46 5.55
C GLY A 184 9.69 -21.43 4.41
N VAL A 185 10.02 -20.83 3.26
CA VAL A 185 9.14 -20.83 2.07
C VAL A 185 8.92 -22.25 1.53
N VAL A 186 9.97 -23.06 1.44
CA VAL A 186 9.85 -24.46 0.99
C VAL A 186 9.00 -25.27 1.97
N LEU A 187 9.25 -25.12 3.28
CA LEU A 187 8.50 -25.84 4.31
C LEU A 187 7.02 -25.42 4.32
N LEU A 188 6.75 -24.12 4.20
CA LEU A 188 5.39 -23.58 4.03
C LEU A 188 4.71 -24.19 2.80
N GLY A 189 5.40 -24.29 1.67
CA GLY A 189 4.87 -24.91 0.46
C GLY A 189 4.46 -26.37 0.67
N VAL A 190 5.31 -27.18 1.31
CA VAL A 190 5.01 -28.58 1.64
C VAL A 190 3.83 -28.67 2.61
N THR A 191 3.81 -27.84 3.65
CA THR A 191 2.71 -27.78 4.62
C THR A 191 1.39 -27.37 3.96
N LEU A 192 1.41 -26.43 3.03
CA LEU A 192 0.23 -26.01 2.27
C LEU A 192 -0.33 -27.16 1.43
N VAL A 193 0.53 -27.89 0.69
CA VAL A 193 0.10 -29.05 -0.10
C VAL A 193 -0.54 -30.12 0.80
N PHE A 194 0.07 -30.41 1.95
CA PHE A 194 -0.46 -31.37 2.92
C PHE A 194 -1.83 -30.93 3.47
N LEU A 195 -1.93 -29.70 3.99
CA LEU A 195 -3.16 -29.16 4.56
C LEU A 195 -4.29 -29.10 3.53
N LYS A 196 -3.99 -28.63 2.31
CA LYS A 196 -4.99 -28.56 1.24
C LYS A 196 -5.41 -29.94 0.72
N SER A 197 -4.52 -30.92 0.72
CA SER A 197 -4.90 -32.31 0.43
C SER A 197 -5.86 -32.86 1.50
N ALA A 198 -5.55 -32.64 2.78
CA ALA A 198 -6.41 -33.03 3.89
C ALA A 198 -7.76 -32.29 3.87
N HIS A 199 -7.76 -31.02 3.48
CA HIS A 199 -8.95 -30.19 3.30
C HIS A 199 -9.90 -30.78 2.26
N GLU A 200 -9.41 -31.06 1.04
CA GLU A 200 -10.23 -31.66 -0.02
C GLU A 200 -10.72 -33.07 0.33
N LEU A 201 -9.88 -33.86 1.02
CA LEU A 201 -10.31 -35.15 1.57
C LEU A 201 -11.43 -34.99 2.61
N GLY A 202 -11.40 -33.92 3.42
CA GLY A 202 -12.46 -33.58 4.36
C GLY A 202 -13.82 -33.45 3.67
N HIS A 203 -13.90 -32.62 2.63
CA HIS A 203 -15.12 -32.47 1.81
C HIS A 203 -15.60 -33.81 1.28
N ALA A 204 -14.69 -34.60 0.71
CA ALA A 204 -15.03 -35.85 0.07
C ALA A 204 -15.46 -36.95 1.06
N PHE A 205 -14.82 -37.08 2.22
CA PHE A 205 -15.24 -38.03 3.24
C PHE A 205 -16.60 -37.68 3.83
N VAL A 206 -16.90 -36.39 4.05
CA VAL A 206 -18.22 -35.97 4.53
C VAL A 206 -19.29 -36.12 3.44
N ALA A 207 -18.96 -35.87 2.17
CA ALA A 207 -19.85 -36.17 1.05
C ALA A 207 -20.17 -37.68 0.99
N THR A 208 -19.14 -38.53 1.12
CA THR A 208 -19.28 -40.01 1.15
C THR A 208 -20.15 -40.47 2.32
N ARG A 209 -20.00 -39.85 3.51
CA ARG A 209 -20.86 -40.10 4.69
C ARG A 209 -22.35 -39.89 4.39
N TYR A 210 -22.67 -38.89 3.56
CA TYR A 210 -24.03 -38.59 3.14
C TYR A 210 -24.43 -39.27 1.82
N LYS A 211 -23.67 -40.28 1.39
CA LYS A 211 -23.90 -41.09 0.18
C LYS A 211 -23.85 -40.27 -1.13
N CYS A 212 -23.15 -39.14 -1.11
CA CYS A 212 -22.88 -38.36 -2.31
C CYS A 212 -21.65 -38.93 -3.02
N GLN A 213 -21.67 -38.93 -4.35
CA GLN A 213 -20.58 -39.41 -5.19
C GLN A 213 -19.54 -38.31 -5.41
N VAL A 214 -18.26 -38.67 -5.33
CA VAL A 214 -17.11 -37.82 -5.62
C VAL A 214 -16.40 -38.36 -6.87
N PRO A 215 -16.79 -37.92 -8.08
CA PRO A 215 -16.32 -38.52 -9.32
C PRO A 215 -14.82 -38.27 -9.57
N VAL A 216 -14.33 -37.08 -9.21
CA VAL A 216 -12.99 -36.61 -9.56
C VAL A 216 -12.42 -35.73 -8.45
N MET A 217 -11.13 -35.93 -8.16
CA MET A 217 -10.27 -34.96 -7.49
C MET A 217 -9.11 -34.58 -8.40
N GLY A 218 -8.63 -33.35 -8.29
CA GLY A 218 -7.55 -32.87 -9.16
C GLY A 218 -6.94 -31.55 -8.72
N VAL A 219 -6.26 -30.92 -9.68
CA VAL A 219 -5.67 -29.58 -9.51
C VAL A 219 -6.32 -28.64 -10.50
N ALA A 220 -6.84 -27.52 -10.02
CA ALA A 220 -7.29 -26.39 -10.80
C ALA A 220 -6.20 -25.30 -10.77
N PHE A 221 -5.96 -24.63 -11.88
CA PHE A 221 -5.05 -23.49 -11.93
C PHE A 221 -5.86 -22.20 -11.99
N MET A 222 -5.60 -21.28 -11.06
CA MET A 222 -6.17 -19.92 -11.08
C MET A 222 -5.04 -18.90 -11.15
N VAL A 223 -4.91 -18.19 -12.29
CA VAL A 223 -3.78 -17.28 -12.56
C VAL A 223 -2.42 -18.00 -12.37
N LEU A 224 -2.28 -19.19 -12.96
CA LEU A 224 -1.15 -20.12 -12.75
C LEU A 224 -0.92 -20.66 -11.33
N PHE A 225 -1.70 -20.24 -10.33
CA PHE A 225 -1.56 -20.81 -9.00
C PHE A 225 -2.32 -22.14 -8.90
N PRO A 226 -1.65 -23.27 -8.56
CA PRO A 226 -2.30 -24.57 -8.43
C PRO A 226 -3.14 -24.62 -7.15
N MET A 227 -4.40 -25.04 -7.28
CA MET A 227 -5.34 -25.26 -6.19
C MET A 227 -5.87 -26.68 -6.29
N LEU A 228 -5.80 -27.44 -5.21
CA LEU A 228 -6.45 -28.75 -5.14
C LEU A 228 -7.96 -28.56 -5.15
N TYR A 229 -8.70 -29.49 -5.75
CA TYR A 229 -10.16 -29.48 -5.72
C TYR A 229 -10.74 -30.89 -5.67
N SER A 230 -11.87 -31.03 -4.98
CA SER A 230 -12.74 -32.19 -4.99
C SER A 230 -14.07 -31.82 -5.64
N ASP A 231 -14.55 -32.64 -6.57
CA ASP A 231 -15.86 -32.43 -7.19
C ASP A 231 -16.96 -32.99 -6.27
N VAL A 232 -17.52 -32.13 -5.42
CA VAL A 232 -18.65 -32.44 -4.54
C VAL A 232 -19.99 -31.93 -5.10
N SER A 233 -20.11 -31.79 -6.42
CA SER A 233 -21.33 -31.31 -7.08
C SER A 233 -22.57 -32.19 -6.80
N ASP A 234 -22.38 -33.46 -6.46
CA ASP A 234 -23.48 -34.36 -6.08
C ASP A 234 -24.20 -33.95 -4.77
N ALA A 235 -23.56 -33.13 -3.92
CA ALA A 235 -24.14 -32.59 -2.70
C ALA A 235 -25.42 -31.76 -2.95
N TRP A 236 -25.62 -31.26 -4.17
CA TRP A 236 -26.82 -30.51 -4.56
C TRP A 236 -28.11 -31.34 -4.46
N ARG A 237 -28.02 -32.67 -4.52
CA ARG A 237 -29.16 -33.59 -4.34
C ARG A 237 -29.66 -33.64 -2.90
N LEU A 238 -28.84 -33.24 -1.93
CA LEU A 238 -29.21 -33.31 -0.52
C LEU A 238 -30.28 -32.26 -0.23
N LYS A 239 -31.45 -32.71 0.23
CA LYS A 239 -32.54 -31.82 0.67
C LYS A 239 -32.18 -31.09 1.98
N ASN A 240 -31.49 -31.79 2.89
CA ASN A 240 -31.16 -31.26 4.21
C ASN A 240 -29.99 -30.27 4.14
N ARG A 241 -30.30 -29.00 4.41
CA ARG A 241 -29.32 -27.91 4.44
C ARG A 241 -28.19 -28.12 5.44
N ARG A 242 -28.44 -28.79 6.58
CA ARG A 242 -27.38 -29.09 7.55
C ARG A 242 -26.35 -30.07 6.98
N GLN A 243 -26.77 -31.00 6.12
CA GLN A 243 -25.84 -31.95 5.50
C GLN A 243 -24.95 -31.25 4.49
N ARG A 244 -25.50 -30.34 3.67
CA ARG A 244 -24.70 -29.54 2.73
C ARG A 244 -23.73 -28.61 3.46
N LEU A 245 -24.19 -27.91 4.50
CA LEU A 245 -23.31 -27.09 5.35
C LEU A 245 -22.17 -27.89 6.00
N MET A 246 -22.44 -29.15 6.39
CA MET A 246 -21.39 -30.03 6.91
C MET A 246 -20.39 -30.43 5.83
N ILE A 247 -20.82 -30.64 4.58
CA ILE A 247 -19.92 -30.89 3.45
C ILE A 247 -19.11 -29.63 3.17
N ASP A 248 -19.73 -28.47 3.01
CA ASP A 248 -19.07 -27.19 2.72
C ASP A 248 -18.11 -26.75 3.83
N GLY A 249 -18.37 -27.12 5.09
CA GLY A 249 -17.49 -26.82 6.22
C GLY A 249 -16.40 -27.86 6.49
N ALA A 250 -16.47 -29.04 5.85
CA ALA A 250 -15.66 -30.19 6.23
C ALA A 250 -14.16 -29.94 6.06
N GLY A 251 -13.74 -29.35 4.93
CA GLY A 251 -12.33 -29.06 4.69
C GLY A 251 -11.74 -28.12 5.74
N MET A 252 -12.48 -27.06 6.08
CA MET A 252 -12.08 -26.12 7.14
C MET A 252 -12.02 -26.79 8.52
N MET A 253 -13.00 -27.64 8.84
CA MET A 253 -12.98 -28.40 10.10
C MET A 253 -11.74 -29.29 10.21
N VAL A 254 -11.31 -29.91 9.10
CA VAL A 254 -10.08 -30.71 9.06
C VAL A 254 -8.83 -29.84 9.24
N GLU A 255 -8.73 -28.71 8.54
CA GLU A 255 -7.60 -27.78 8.71
C GLU A 255 -7.50 -27.25 10.14
N MET A 256 -8.64 -26.85 10.73
CA MET A 256 -8.68 -26.37 12.11
C MET A 256 -8.35 -27.47 13.12
N ALA A 257 -8.82 -28.70 12.90
CA ALA A 257 -8.48 -29.84 13.75
C ALA A 257 -6.99 -30.17 13.70
N LEU A 258 -6.41 -30.25 12.50
CA LEU A 258 -4.97 -30.48 12.31
C LEU A 258 -4.15 -29.34 12.91
N GLY A 259 -4.55 -28.10 12.68
CA GLY A 259 -3.88 -26.94 13.25
C GLY A 259 -3.96 -26.90 14.77
N GLY A 260 -5.11 -27.24 15.36
CA GLY A 260 -5.30 -27.30 16.82
C GLY A 260 -4.49 -28.41 17.48
N ILE A 261 -4.46 -29.60 16.89
CA ILE A 261 -3.61 -30.71 17.35
C ILE A 261 -2.14 -30.33 17.22
N ALA A 262 -1.73 -29.74 16.09
CA ALA A 262 -0.36 -29.29 15.88
C ALA A 262 0.06 -28.21 16.86
N LEU A 263 -0.84 -27.27 17.21
CA LEU A 263 -0.56 -26.23 18.21
C LEU A 263 -0.37 -26.82 19.60
N PHE A 264 -1.20 -27.79 19.98
CA PHE A 264 -1.04 -28.55 21.22
C PHE A 264 0.29 -29.30 21.28
N LEU A 265 0.65 -30.01 20.20
CA LEU A 265 1.93 -30.72 20.12
C LEU A 265 3.13 -29.76 20.12
N TRP A 266 3.03 -28.63 19.43
CA TRP A 266 4.06 -27.59 19.40
C TRP A 266 4.39 -27.05 20.79
N ALA A 267 3.37 -26.96 21.65
CA ALA A 267 3.53 -26.44 23.00
C ALA A 267 4.17 -27.45 23.98
N LEU A 268 4.12 -28.75 23.67
CA LEU A 268 4.61 -29.83 24.53
C LEU A 268 5.96 -30.40 24.09
N VAL A 269 6.25 -30.38 22.79
CA VAL A 269 7.46 -31.02 22.24
C VAL A 269 8.67 -30.09 22.41
N PRO A 270 9.85 -30.62 22.78
CA PRO A 270 11.10 -29.84 22.82
C PRO A 270 11.51 -29.27 21.45
N ASP A 271 12.45 -28.33 21.46
CA ASP A 271 12.96 -27.73 20.23
C ASP A 271 13.55 -28.77 19.28
N GLY A 272 13.16 -28.68 18.00
CA GLY A 272 13.61 -29.58 16.95
C GLY A 272 12.76 -29.54 15.67
N PRO A 273 13.07 -30.40 14.68
CA PRO A 273 12.36 -30.42 13.40
C PRO A 273 10.86 -30.70 13.53
N PHE A 274 10.47 -31.59 14.44
CA PHE A 274 9.06 -31.92 14.67
C PHE A 274 8.27 -30.73 15.23
N ARG A 275 8.83 -30.02 16.22
CA ARG A 275 8.24 -28.77 16.74
C ARG A 275 8.07 -27.75 15.60
N THR A 276 9.06 -27.63 14.72
CA THR A 276 8.98 -26.75 13.55
C THR A 276 7.82 -27.14 12.61
N VAL A 277 7.67 -28.43 12.27
CA VAL A 277 6.54 -28.89 11.43
C VAL A 277 5.20 -28.59 12.11
N CYS A 278 5.07 -28.86 13.42
CA CYS A 278 3.88 -28.52 14.18
C CYS A 278 3.57 -27.01 14.14
N PHE A 279 4.59 -26.16 14.24
CA PHE A 279 4.45 -24.71 14.11
C PHE A 279 3.86 -24.31 12.76
N PHE A 280 4.43 -24.82 11.65
CA PHE A 280 3.94 -24.51 10.31
C PHE A 280 2.52 -25.02 10.07
N VAL A 281 2.19 -26.24 10.51
CA VAL A 281 0.84 -26.81 10.39
C VAL A 281 -0.17 -26.00 11.21
N ALA A 282 0.19 -25.61 12.44
CA ALA A 282 -0.67 -24.81 13.30
C ALA A 282 -0.92 -23.41 12.72
N THR A 283 0.15 -22.66 12.42
CA THR A 283 0.05 -21.30 11.89
C THR A 283 -0.65 -21.27 10.54
N THR A 284 -0.21 -22.10 9.59
CA THR A 284 -0.77 -22.13 8.24
C THR A 284 -2.22 -22.63 8.26
N GLY A 285 -2.52 -23.69 9.01
CA GLY A 285 -3.87 -24.24 9.11
C GLY A 285 -4.86 -23.21 9.64
N TRP A 286 -4.52 -22.52 10.73
CA TRP A 286 -5.42 -21.51 11.31
C TRP A 286 -5.53 -20.26 10.45
N VAL A 287 -4.41 -19.70 10.00
CA VAL A 287 -4.41 -18.47 9.22
C VAL A 287 -5.13 -18.68 7.89
N MET A 288 -4.77 -19.73 7.14
CA MET A 288 -5.41 -20.00 5.84
C MET A 288 -6.88 -20.35 6.01
N SER A 289 -7.25 -21.16 7.02
CA SER A 289 -8.65 -21.57 7.19
C SER A 289 -9.54 -20.43 7.69
N LEU A 290 -9.12 -19.68 8.71
CA LEU A 290 -9.94 -18.62 9.31
C LEU A 290 -9.87 -17.28 8.57
N ALA A 291 -8.69 -16.85 8.14
CA ALA A 291 -8.54 -15.52 7.51
C ALA A 291 -8.91 -15.54 6.02
N ILE A 292 -8.68 -16.67 5.34
CA ILE A 292 -8.88 -16.78 3.89
C ILE A 292 -10.10 -17.63 3.56
N ASN A 293 -10.14 -18.90 3.96
CA ASN A 293 -11.22 -19.81 3.56
C ASN A 293 -12.58 -19.45 4.18
N LEU A 294 -12.63 -19.01 5.44
CA LEU A 294 -13.88 -18.59 6.10
C LEU A 294 -14.44 -17.27 5.54
N SER A 295 -13.61 -16.48 4.85
CA SER A 295 -14.02 -15.19 4.30
C SER A 295 -15.09 -15.37 3.20
N PRO A 296 -16.32 -14.82 3.37
CA PRO A 296 -17.39 -15.00 2.41
C PRO A 296 -17.22 -14.15 1.13
N PHE A 297 -16.26 -13.23 1.12
CA PHE A 297 -16.08 -12.23 0.06
C PHE A 297 -15.35 -12.78 -1.18
N MET A 298 -14.70 -13.94 -1.04
CA MET A 298 -14.09 -14.71 -2.12
C MET A 298 -14.81 -16.05 -2.27
N ARG A 299 -14.75 -16.66 -3.46
CA ARG A 299 -15.41 -17.94 -3.75
C ARG A 299 -14.62 -19.13 -3.18
N PHE A 300 -14.35 -19.07 -1.90
CA PHE A 300 -13.82 -20.16 -1.08
C PHE A 300 -14.96 -20.76 -0.23
N ASP A 301 -14.63 -21.61 0.73
CA ASP A 301 -15.62 -22.37 1.50
C ASP A 301 -16.59 -21.48 2.30
N GLY A 302 -16.10 -20.36 2.84
CA GLY A 302 -16.92 -19.37 3.54
C GLY A 302 -18.03 -18.77 2.67
N TYR A 303 -17.80 -18.63 1.37
CA TYR A 303 -18.85 -18.23 0.43
C TYR A 303 -19.91 -19.32 0.27
N HIS A 304 -19.50 -20.59 0.15
CA HIS A 304 -20.43 -21.71 0.03
C HIS A 304 -21.22 -21.92 1.31
N LEU A 305 -20.56 -21.88 2.48
CA LEU A 305 -21.20 -21.88 3.79
C LEU A 305 -22.23 -20.76 3.96
N LEU A 306 -21.92 -19.53 3.51
CA LEU A 306 -22.87 -18.42 3.56
C LEU A 306 -24.01 -18.60 2.55
N ALA A 307 -23.72 -19.05 1.33
CA ALA A 307 -24.72 -19.28 0.28
C ALA A 307 -25.73 -20.36 0.71
N ASP A 308 -25.24 -21.52 1.15
CA ASP A 308 -26.06 -22.60 1.68
C ASP A 308 -26.70 -22.21 3.02
N GLY A 309 -25.99 -21.43 3.83
CA GLY A 309 -26.46 -20.81 5.06
C GLY A 309 -27.49 -19.70 4.88
N LEU A 310 -27.72 -19.22 3.67
CA LEU A 310 -28.85 -18.34 3.34
C LEU A 310 -29.88 -19.05 2.48
N GLY A 311 -29.57 -20.23 1.95
CA GLY A 311 -30.38 -20.92 0.96
C GLY A 311 -30.41 -20.18 -0.39
N ILE A 312 -29.37 -19.38 -0.67
CA ILE A 312 -29.24 -18.57 -1.88
C ILE A 312 -28.12 -19.13 -2.75
N HIS A 313 -28.51 -19.87 -3.78
CA HIS A 313 -27.59 -20.27 -4.84
C HIS A 313 -27.13 -19.05 -5.64
N ASN A 314 -25.88 -19.08 -6.12
CA ASN A 314 -25.26 -17.98 -6.87
C ASN A 314 -25.32 -16.62 -6.13
N LEU A 315 -25.17 -16.66 -4.79
CA LEU A 315 -25.18 -15.54 -3.86
C LEU A 315 -24.46 -14.30 -4.40
N GLN A 316 -23.27 -14.47 -4.98
CA GLN A 316 -22.48 -13.34 -5.47
C GLN A 316 -23.19 -12.58 -6.61
N SER A 317 -23.70 -13.29 -7.61
CA SER A 317 -24.33 -12.67 -8.77
C SER A 317 -25.63 -11.95 -8.40
N ARG A 318 -26.48 -12.61 -7.60
CA ARG A 318 -27.76 -12.07 -7.11
C ARG A 318 -27.53 -10.90 -6.15
N GLY A 319 -26.59 -11.07 -5.21
CA GLY A 319 -26.18 -10.02 -4.28
C GLY A 319 -25.64 -8.78 -5.00
N PHE A 320 -24.77 -8.96 -6.01
CA PHE A 320 -24.24 -7.83 -6.79
C PHE A 320 -25.32 -7.12 -7.61
N ALA A 321 -26.29 -7.86 -8.17
CA ALA A 321 -27.42 -7.26 -8.87
C ALA A 321 -28.25 -6.37 -7.92
N ILE A 322 -28.56 -6.88 -6.73
CA ILE A 322 -29.27 -6.14 -5.67
C ILE A 322 -28.46 -4.95 -5.17
N GLY A 323 -27.15 -5.11 -4.97
CA GLY A 323 -26.25 -4.03 -4.54
C GLY A 323 -26.20 -2.88 -5.53
N ARG A 324 -26.17 -3.17 -6.84
CA ARG A 324 -26.22 -2.15 -7.92
C ARG A 324 -27.59 -1.49 -8.00
N TRP A 325 -28.67 -2.26 -7.91
CA TRP A 325 -30.03 -1.69 -7.83
C TRP A 325 -30.18 -0.76 -6.62
N GLN A 326 -29.71 -1.17 -5.43
CA GLN A 326 -29.78 -0.37 -4.22
C GLN A 326 -28.97 0.92 -4.34
N LEU A 327 -27.80 0.87 -5.00
CA LEU A 327 -27.00 2.06 -5.31
C LEU A 327 -27.79 3.03 -6.21
N ARG A 328 -28.39 2.55 -7.31
CA ARG A 328 -29.22 3.39 -8.19
C ARG A 328 -30.44 3.95 -7.48
N LYS A 329 -31.08 3.17 -6.60
CA LYS A 329 -32.20 3.64 -5.76
C LYS A 329 -31.77 4.74 -4.79
N LEU A 330 -30.58 4.59 -4.18
CA LEU A 330 -30.03 5.58 -3.24
C LEU A 330 -29.68 6.90 -3.94
N LEU A 331 -29.10 6.83 -5.14
CA LEU A 331 -28.66 7.98 -5.92
C LEU A 331 -29.81 8.67 -6.68
N PHE A 332 -30.67 7.92 -7.36
CA PHE A 332 -31.64 8.49 -8.29
C PHE A 332 -33.10 8.25 -7.89
N GLY A 333 -33.39 7.22 -7.09
CA GLY A 333 -34.75 6.94 -6.64
C GLY A 333 -35.71 6.56 -7.78
N LEU A 334 -35.24 5.80 -8.78
CA LEU A 334 -35.96 5.48 -10.03
C LEU A 334 -37.29 4.72 -9.87
N GLY A 335 -37.65 4.29 -8.65
CA GLY A 335 -38.90 3.54 -8.40
C GLY A 335 -38.93 2.13 -9.01
N GLU A 336 -37.83 1.65 -9.59
CA GLU A 336 -37.73 0.32 -10.18
C GLU A 336 -37.95 -0.79 -9.14
N GLU A 337 -38.66 -1.83 -9.55
CA GLU A 337 -38.77 -3.04 -8.75
C GLU A 337 -37.39 -3.69 -8.57
N PRO A 338 -37.13 -4.32 -7.40
CA PRO A 338 -35.89 -5.04 -7.20
C PRO A 338 -35.76 -6.18 -8.22
N PRO A 339 -34.54 -6.51 -8.69
CA PRO A 339 -34.33 -7.59 -9.65
C PRO A 339 -34.91 -8.94 -9.21
N GLU A 340 -34.99 -9.13 -7.90
CA GLU A 340 -35.58 -10.30 -7.28
C GLU A 340 -36.17 -9.91 -5.93
N GLN A 341 -37.33 -10.47 -5.60
CA GLN A 341 -38.06 -10.15 -4.39
C GLN A 341 -37.62 -11.08 -3.24
N PHE A 342 -37.01 -10.50 -2.22
CA PHE A 342 -36.61 -11.21 -0.99
C PHE A 342 -37.23 -10.56 0.23
N SER A 343 -37.26 -11.30 1.35
CA SER A 343 -37.58 -10.73 2.65
C SER A 343 -36.65 -9.55 2.99
N GLN A 344 -37.15 -8.54 3.71
CA GLN A 344 -36.38 -7.32 4.01
C GLN A 344 -35.07 -7.57 4.77
N ARG A 345 -35.01 -8.64 5.58
CA ARG A 345 -33.78 -9.03 6.29
C ARG A 345 -32.75 -9.55 5.30
N LEU A 346 -33.15 -10.47 4.42
CA LEU A 346 -32.28 -11.08 3.42
C LEU A 346 -31.80 -10.05 2.40
N HIS A 347 -32.67 -9.14 1.97
CA HIS A 347 -32.30 -8.02 1.11
C HIS A 347 -31.17 -7.17 1.71
N ARG A 348 -31.27 -6.81 3.01
CA ARG A 348 -30.22 -6.05 3.70
C ARG A 348 -28.92 -6.83 3.80
N ILE A 349 -28.98 -8.14 4.07
CA ILE A 349 -27.80 -9.02 4.10
C ILE A 349 -27.13 -9.04 2.72
N LEU A 350 -27.90 -9.17 1.65
CA LEU A 350 -27.38 -9.19 0.28
C LEU A 350 -26.72 -7.87 -0.14
N VAL A 351 -27.32 -6.74 0.23
CA VAL A 351 -26.71 -5.41 0.02
C VAL A 351 -25.41 -5.28 0.79
N ALA A 352 -25.41 -5.60 2.08
CA ALA A 352 -24.22 -5.53 2.93
C ALA A 352 -23.11 -6.46 2.43
N TYR A 353 -23.48 -7.69 2.03
CA TYR A 353 -22.58 -8.66 1.41
C TYR A 353 -21.98 -8.12 0.11
N ALA A 354 -22.79 -7.54 -0.79
CA ALA A 354 -22.32 -7.03 -2.07
C ALA A 354 -21.32 -5.89 -1.90
N TRP A 355 -21.67 -4.87 -1.11
CA TRP A 355 -20.80 -3.72 -0.86
C TRP A 355 -19.56 -4.12 -0.06
N GLY A 356 -19.72 -4.96 0.97
CA GLY A 356 -18.62 -5.54 1.73
C GLY A 356 -17.65 -6.32 0.83
N THR A 357 -18.17 -7.11 -0.13
CA THR A 357 -17.33 -7.82 -1.10
C THR A 357 -16.57 -6.88 -2.01
N TRP A 358 -17.18 -5.78 -2.49
CA TRP A 358 -16.50 -4.81 -3.34
C TRP A 358 -15.36 -4.11 -2.59
N VAL A 359 -15.62 -3.66 -1.36
CA VAL A 359 -14.62 -3.02 -0.50
C VAL A 359 -13.50 -4.00 -0.14
N TYR A 360 -13.86 -5.21 0.31
CA TYR A 360 -12.90 -6.24 0.67
C TYR A 360 -11.99 -6.59 -0.51
N ARG A 361 -12.56 -6.82 -1.70
CA ARG A 361 -11.77 -7.12 -2.90
C ARG A 361 -10.84 -5.98 -3.28
N PHE A 362 -11.31 -4.74 -3.23
CA PHE A 362 -10.46 -3.58 -3.51
C PHE A 362 -9.22 -3.57 -2.61
N PHE A 363 -9.40 -3.70 -1.28
CA PHE A 363 -8.27 -3.71 -0.35
C PHE A 363 -7.40 -4.97 -0.45
N LEU A 364 -7.99 -6.14 -0.70
CA LEU A 364 -7.25 -7.39 -0.89
C LEU A 364 -6.30 -7.29 -2.09
N PHE A 365 -6.83 -6.88 -3.25
CA PHE A 365 -6.04 -6.74 -4.46
C PHE A 365 -5.00 -5.62 -4.33
N LEU A 366 -5.40 -4.44 -3.80
CA LEU A 366 -4.46 -3.38 -3.46
C LEU A 366 -3.31 -3.86 -2.57
N GLY A 367 -3.62 -4.64 -1.54
CA GLY A 367 -2.61 -5.24 -0.65
C GLY A 367 -1.67 -6.18 -1.38
N ILE A 368 -2.18 -7.03 -2.28
CA ILE A 368 -1.37 -7.91 -3.12
C ILE A 368 -0.47 -7.09 -4.07
N ALA A 369 -1.01 -6.07 -4.74
CA ALA A 369 -0.24 -5.20 -5.63
C ALA A 369 0.88 -4.45 -4.89
N LEU A 370 0.60 -3.91 -3.70
CA LEU A 370 1.61 -3.28 -2.84
C LEU A 370 2.66 -4.28 -2.38
N LEU A 371 2.26 -5.48 -1.97
CA LEU A 371 3.19 -6.53 -1.57
C LEU A 371 4.11 -6.91 -2.73
N VAL A 372 3.59 -7.08 -3.94
CA VAL A 372 4.40 -7.36 -5.13
C VAL A 372 5.33 -6.19 -5.47
N TYR A 373 4.85 -4.95 -5.32
CA TYR A 373 5.65 -3.73 -5.54
C TYR A 373 6.88 -3.67 -4.62
N PHE A 374 6.72 -4.02 -3.33
CA PHE A 374 7.82 -3.98 -2.36
C PHE A 374 8.69 -5.24 -2.34
N MET A 375 8.14 -6.41 -2.64
CA MET A 375 8.84 -7.71 -2.49
C MET A 375 9.51 -8.23 -3.78
N PHE A 376 9.07 -7.80 -4.95
CA PHE A 376 9.59 -8.28 -6.24
C PHE A 376 10.18 -7.12 -7.04
N PHE A 377 9.68 -6.87 -8.26
CA PHE A 377 10.11 -5.76 -9.10
C PHE A 377 8.98 -4.75 -9.28
N LYS A 378 9.31 -3.47 -9.11
CA LYS A 378 8.34 -2.35 -9.06
C LYS A 378 7.42 -2.29 -10.28
N LEU A 379 7.96 -2.59 -11.46
CA LEU A 379 7.20 -2.58 -12.71
C LEU A 379 6.05 -3.61 -12.71
N LEU A 380 6.23 -4.79 -12.09
CA LEU A 380 5.16 -5.77 -11.94
C LEU A 380 4.07 -5.27 -11.02
N GLY A 381 4.46 -4.68 -9.89
CA GLY A 381 3.53 -4.10 -8.92
C GLY A 381 2.68 -2.99 -9.55
N ILE A 382 3.31 -2.08 -10.29
CA ILE A 382 2.62 -1.02 -11.04
C ILE A 382 1.69 -1.61 -12.11
N PHE A 383 2.16 -2.58 -12.88
CA PHE A 383 1.35 -3.25 -13.90
C PHE A 383 0.11 -3.92 -13.30
N LEU A 384 0.29 -4.71 -12.23
CA LEU A 384 -0.80 -5.35 -11.50
C LEU A 384 -1.77 -4.33 -10.93
N PHE A 385 -1.26 -3.26 -10.30
CA PHE A 385 -2.09 -2.19 -9.76
C PHE A 385 -2.96 -1.53 -10.84
N VAL A 386 -2.39 -1.23 -12.02
CA VAL A 386 -3.14 -0.65 -13.15
C VAL A 386 -4.22 -1.61 -13.65
N VAL A 387 -3.88 -2.88 -13.84
CA VAL A 387 -4.83 -3.92 -14.26
C VAL A 387 -5.97 -4.05 -13.24
N GLU A 388 -5.66 -4.05 -11.94
CA GLU A 388 -6.63 -4.12 -10.85
C GLU A 388 -7.55 -2.90 -10.80
N ILE A 389 -7.01 -1.67 -10.88
CA ILE A 389 -7.79 -0.44 -10.94
C ILE A 389 -8.75 -0.49 -12.13
N ILE A 390 -8.27 -0.87 -13.32
CA ILE A 390 -9.09 -0.94 -14.53
C ILE A 390 -10.21 -1.99 -14.36
N TRP A 391 -9.89 -3.19 -13.86
CA TRP A 391 -10.86 -4.28 -13.81
C TRP A 391 -11.86 -4.16 -12.66
N PHE A 392 -11.43 -3.69 -11.47
CA PHE A 392 -12.28 -3.63 -10.27
C PHE A 392 -13.00 -2.29 -10.09
N ILE A 393 -12.45 -1.20 -10.61
CA ILE A 393 -13.04 0.14 -10.49
C ILE A 393 -13.49 0.64 -11.85
N GLY A 394 -12.57 0.72 -12.82
CA GLY A 394 -12.82 1.32 -14.14
C GLY A 394 -13.96 0.66 -14.89
N LEU A 395 -13.89 -0.65 -15.14
CA LEU A 395 -14.87 -1.43 -15.88
C LEU A 395 -16.26 -1.44 -15.21
N PRO A 396 -16.40 -1.73 -13.91
CA PRO A 396 -17.70 -1.69 -13.24
C PRO A 396 -18.33 -0.30 -13.26
N ILE A 397 -17.54 0.76 -13.03
CA ILE A 397 -18.03 2.14 -13.10
C ILE A 397 -18.44 2.48 -14.53
N PHE A 398 -17.62 2.17 -15.53
CA PHE A 398 -17.93 2.45 -16.93
C PHE A 398 -19.20 1.73 -17.39
N ASN A 399 -19.37 0.46 -17.03
CA ASN A 399 -20.57 -0.30 -17.34
C ASN A 399 -21.82 0.27 -16.65
N GLU A 400 -21.71 0.71 -15.40
CA GLU A 400 -22.81 1.40 -14.69
C GLU A 400 -23.12 2.78 -15.27
N MET A 401 -22.09 3.57 -15.61
CA MET A 401 -22.27 4.86 -16.28
C MET A 401 -22.95 4.70 -17.64
N GLY A 402 -22.63 3.64 -18.38
CA GLY A 402 -23.34 3.28 -19.62
C GLY A 402 -24.83 3.02 -19.37
N GLN A 403 -25.17 2.29 -18.31
CA GLN A 403 -26.56 2.06 -17.90
C GLN A 403 -27.26 3.37 -17.50
N TRP A 404 -26.57 4.27 -16.79
CA TRP A 404 -27.14 5.57 -16.41
C TRP A 404 -27.37 6.46 -17.64
N TRP A 405 -26.45 6.44 -18.59
CA TRP A 405 -26.56 7.21 -19.83
C TRP A 405 -27.76 6.77 -20.68
N GLN A 406 -27.97 5.45 -20.82
CA GLN A 406 -29.15 4.89 -21.49
C GLN A 406 -30.46 5.32 -20.82
N ARG A 407 -30.46 5.49 -19.49
CA ARG A 407 -31.63 5.85 -18.68
C ARG A 407 -31.70 7.33 -18.30
N ARG A 408 -30.91 8.20 -18.94
CA ARG A 408 -30.81 9.62 -18.58
C ARG A 408 -32.14 10.35 -18.55
N GLY A 409 -33.09 9.98 -19.43
CA GLY A 409 -34.42 10.58 -19.51
C GLY A 409 -35.32 10.26 -18.31
N GLU A 410 -35.16 9.09 -17.70
CA GLU A 410 -35.90 8.69 -16.49
C GLU A 410 -35.24 9.27 -15.23
N ILE A 411 -33.91 9.26 -15.18
CA ILE A 411 -33.13 9.85 -14.08
C ILE A 411 -33.43 11.35 -13.95
N ALA A 412 -33.45 12.09 -15.06
CA ALA A 412 -33.67 13.54 -15.05
C ALA A 412 -35.06 13.96 -14.53
N LYS A 413 -36.06 13.06 -14.60
CA LYS A 413 -37.41 13.31 -14.08
C LYS A 413 -37.48 13.21 -12.55
N GLN A 414 -36.52 12.56 -11.92
CA GLN A 414 -36.53 12.35 -10.47
C GLN A 414 -35.91 13.53 -9.73
N ARG A 415 -36.65 14.11 -8.76
CA ARG A 415 -36.12 15.18 -7.88
C ARG A 415 -34.85 14.77 -7.15
N ARG A 416 -34.75 13.49 -6.78
CA ARG A 416 -33.60 12.94 -6.06
C ARG A 416 -32.32 12.98 -6.89
N ALA A 417 -32.40 12.77 -8.20
CA ALA A 417 -31.25 12.87 -9.09
C ALA A 417 -30.66 14.29 -9.07
N TRP A 418 -31.48 15.32 -9.13
CA TRP A 418 -31.03 16.72 -9.02
C TRP A 418 -30.38 17.03 -7.67
N VAL A 419 -30.91 16.51 -6.57
CA VAL A 419 -30.28 16.63 -5.25
C VAL A 419 -28.90 15.97 -5.24
N THR A 420 -28.80 14.74 -5.76
CA THR A 420 -27.53 14.01 -5.83
C THR A 420 -26.52 14.70 -6.73
N PHE A 421 -26.93 15.20 -7.91
CA PHE A 421 -26.05 15.99 -8.78
C PHE A 421 -25.66 17.33 -8.16
N SER A 422 -26.54 17.99 -7.39
CA SER A 422 -26.23 19.24 -6.69
C SER A 422 -25.24 19.01 -5.56
N ILE A 423 -25.41 17.94 -4.77
CA ILE A 423 -24.47 17.55 -3.71
C ILE A 423 -23.12 17.20 -4.32
N PHE A 424 -23.10 16.41 -5.39
CA PHE A 424 -21.88 16.05 -6.10
C PHE A 424 -21.20 17.27 -6.73
N GLY A 425 -21.97 18.16 -7.34
CA GLY A 425 -21.49 19.41 -7.91
C GLY A 425 -20.93 20.36 -6.86
N LEU A 426 -21.59 20.48 -5.70
CA LEU A 426 -21.09 21.27 -4.56
C LEU A 426 -19.79 20.68 -4.02
N PHE A 427 -19.72 19.36 -3.85
CA PHE A 427 -18.49 18.69 -3.45
C PHE A 427 -17.34 18.95 -4.44
N LEU A 428 -17.62 18.85 -5.75
CA LEU A 428 -16.65 19.15 -6.79
C LEU A 428 -16.23 20.62 -6.75
N ALA A 429 -17.17 21.55 -6.63
CA ALA A 429 -16.89 22.99 -6.52
C ALA A 429 -16.02 23.30 -5.30
N LEU A 430 -16.29 22.69 -4.14
CA LEU A 430 -15.47 22.83 -2.93
C LEU A 430 -14.04 22.28 -3.13
N MET A 431 -13.87 21.20 -3.90
CA MET A 431 -12.54 20.67 -4.25
C MET A 431 -11.73 21.59 -5.16
N PHE A 432 -12.39 22.34 -6.05
CA PHE A 432 -11.75 23.29 -6.96
C PHE A 432 -11.66 24.72 -6.40
N LEU A 433 -12.29 25.03 -5.27
CA LEU A 433 -12.24 26.35 -4.65
C LEU A 433 -10.83 26.67 -4.11
N PRO A 434 -10.20 27.77 -4.52
CA PRO A 434 -8.84 28.11 -4.12
C PRO A 434 -8.81 28.81 -2.76
N LEU A 435 -8.86 28.02 -1.68
CA LEU A 435 -8.97 28.55 -0.30
C LEU A 435 -7.62 28.87 0.37
N GLY A 436 -6.53 28.22 -0.01
CA GLY A 436 -5.23 28.39 0.66
C GLY A 436 -4.42 29.54 0.06
N GLN A 437 -4.41 30.73 0.69
CA GLN A 437 -3.66 31.91 0.25
C GLN A 437 -2.35 32.16 1.03
N SER A 438 -2.01 31.30 2.00
CA SER A 438 -0.78 31.39 2.75
C SER A 438 0.10 30.15 2.57
N VAL A 439 1.40 30.35 2.75
CA VAL A 439 2.42 29.31 2.86
C VAL A 439 3.21 29.59 4.14
N ASN A 440 3.33 28.58 4.99
CA ASN A 440 4.16 28.64 6.18
C ASN A 440 5.56 28.15 5.81
N VAL A 441 6.56 29.01 5.96
CA VAL A 441 7.97 28.73 5.68
C VAL A 441 8.74 28.81 6.99
N PRO A 442 9.21 27.68 7.57
CA PRO A 442 10.12 27.70 8.69
C PRO A 442 11.34 28.57 8.38
N ALA A 443 11.70 29.47 9.30
CA ALA A 443 12.76 30.43 9.05
C ALA A 443 13.54 30.81 10.32
N VAL A 444 14.74 31.33 10.10
CA VAL A 444 15.59 31.89 11.14
C VAL A 444 15.84 33.36 10.81
N LEU A 445 15.61 34.24 11.77
CA LEU A 445 15.98 35.63 11.70
C LEU A 445 17.47 35.78 12.04
N VAL A 446 18.23 36.31 11.10
CA VAL A 446 19.68 36.54 11.21
C VAL A 446 20.01 38.00 10.87
N ALA A 447 21.19 38.43 11.25
CA ALA A 447 21.70 39.74 10.83
C ALA A 447 22.03 39.73 9.33
N ALA A 448 21.69 40.80 8.61
CA ALA A 448 21.97 40.88 7.18
C ALA A 448 23.48 40.93 6.85
N LYS A 449 24.30 41.40 7.80
CA LYS A 449 25.77 41.39 7.73
C LYS A 449 26.35 41.04 9.10
N GLU A 450 27.22 40.04 9.12
CA GLU A 450 27.93 39.59 10.31
C GLU A 450 29.36 39.15 10.00
N ALA A 451 30.22 39.22 11.01
CA ALA A 451 31.59 38.74 10.96
C ALA A 451 31.85 37.80 12.16
N ARG A 452 32.35 36.60 11.86
CA ARG A 452 32.70 35.58 12.86
C ARG A 452 34.22 35.50 12.93
N PHE A 453 34.79 35.74 14.10
CA PHE A 453 36.24 35.74 14.32
C PHE A 453 36.67 34.47 15.04
N HIS A 454 37.66 33.79 14.45
CA HIS A 454 38.24 32.54 14.92
C HIS A 454 39.75 32.73 15.13
N ALA A 455 40.38 31.88 15.92
CA ALA A 455 41.84 31.87 16.01
C ALA A 455 42.44 31.36 14.68
N PRO A 456 43.44 32.03 14.09
CA PRO A 456 44.04 31.56 12.84
C PRO A 456 44.84 30.26 13.03
N VAL A 457 45.42 30.09 14.22
CA VAL A 457 46.18 28.90 14.65
C VAL A 457 45.92 28.64 16.13
N VAL A 458 46.31 27.46 16.62
CA VAL A 458 46.26 27.16 18.06
C VAL A 458 47.11 28.19 18.82
N SER A 459 46.45 28.94 19.70
CA SER A 459 47.00 30.13 20.34
C SER A 459 46.51 30.27 21.77
N GLN A 460 47.26 30.97 22.60
CA GLN A 460 46.87 31.41 23.93
C GLN A 460 46.30 32.84 23.83
N VAL A 461 45.27 33.14 24.61
CA VAL A 461 44.67 34.47 24.68
C VAL A 461 45.55 35.35 25.57
N ASP A 462 46.09 36.44 25.03
CA ASP A 462 46.85 37.41 25.82
C ASP A 462 45.90 38.41 26.48
N GLU A 463 44.95 38.93 25.71
CA GLU A 463 44.06 40.00 26.14
C GLU A 463 42.74 39.97 25.34
N VAL A 464 41.62 40.10 26.04
CA VAL A 464 40.28 40.28 25.45
C VAL A 464 39.88 41.73 25.65
N ARG A 465 39.64 42.47 24.57
CA ARG A 465 39.36 43.93 24.62
C ARG A 465 37.90 44.29 24.41
N VAL A 466 37.04 43.28 24.30
CA VAL A 466 35.62 43.46 23.96
C VAL A 466 34.71 42.69 24.90
N VAL A 467 33.53 43.27 25.13
CA VAL A 467 32.46 42.68 25.94
C VAL A 467 31.20 42.57 25.07
N PRO A 468 30.35 41.54 25.26
CA PRO A 468 29.04 41.48 24.60
C PRO A 468 28.24 42.77 24.77
N GLY A 469 27.65 43.26 23.68
CA GLY A 469 26.90 44.52 23.60
C GLY A 469 27.75 45.76 23.25
N GLN A 470 29.08 45.66 23.22
CA GLN A 470 29.96 46.78 22.88
C GLN A 470 29.93 47.10 21.38
N ARG A 471 29.88 48.38 21.01
CA ARG A 471 30.06 48.85 19.64
C ARG A 471 31.55 48.89 19.29
N VAL A 472 31.91 48.34 18.12
CA VAL A 472 33.27 48.30 17.59
C VAL A 472 33.33 48.92 16.20
N ARG A 473 34.44 49.56 15.87
CA ARG A 473 34.71 50.10 14.53
C ARG A 473 35.62 49.19 13.73
N ALA A 474 35.52 49.24 12.40
CA ALA A 474 36.44 48.54 11.52
C ALA A 474 37.91 48.90 11.85
N GLY A 475 38.75 47.88 12.00
CA GLY A 475 40.17 47.98 12.37
C GLY A 475 40.45 47.92 13.87
N GLU A 476 39.44 48.04 14.72
CA GLU A 476 39.57 47.96 16.18
C GLU A 476 39.99 46.55 16.63
N VAL A 477 40.86 46.47 17.64
CA VAL A 477 41.40 45.19 18.12
C VAL A 477 40.40 44.52 19.05
N LEU A 478 39.95 43.32 18.69
CA LEU A 478 38.99 42.53 19.45
C LEU A 478 39.70 41.67 20.50
N VAL A 479 40.65 40.84 20.04
CA VAL A 479 41.39 39.89 20.87
C VAL A 479 42.84 39.86 20.40
N ARG A 480 43.76 39.85 21.37
CA ARG A 480 45.18 39.58 21.10
C ARG A 480 45.50 38.15 21.49
N LEU A 481 46.05 37.41 20.55
CA LEU A 481 46.49 36.03 20.73
C LEU A 481 48.02 35.97 20.68
N SER A 482 48.60 34.97 21.33
CA SER A 482 49.99 34.60 21.18
C SER A 482 50.12 33.10 20.90
N SER A 483 51.04 32.71 20.03
CA SER A 483 51.36 31.31 19.82
C SER A 483 52.85 31.10 20.08
N PRO A 484 53.23 30.60 21.28
CA PRO A 484 54.62 30.32 21.63
C PRO A 484 55.30 29.41 20.59
N LEU A 485 54.57 28.41 20.10
CA LEU A 485 55.05 27.47 19.08
C LEU A 485 55.46 28.17 17.78
N HIS A 486 54.62 29.06 17.25
CA HIS A 486 54.92 29.77 16.01
C HIS A 486 56.00 30.83 16.19
N ARG A 487 56.10 31.43 17.40
CA ARG A 487 57.19 32.34 17.75
C ARG A 487 58.53 31.61 17.78
N GLU A 488 58.58 30.41 18.36
CA GLU A 488 59.78 29.56 18.38
C GLU A 488 60.14 29.07 16.97
N ALA A 489 59.15 28.62 16.18
CA ALA A 489 59.35 28.20 14.81
C ALA A 489 59.95 29.33 13.95
N ARG A 490 59.43 30.57 14.11
CA ARG A 490 59.99 31.76 13.44
C ARG A 490 61.43 32.00 13.84
N GLN A 491 61.76 31.97 15.13
CA GLN A 491 63.13 32.14 15.61
C GLN A 491 64.07 31.05 15.07
N ARG A 492 63.61 29.80 15.05
CA ARG A 492 64.38 28.66 14.52
C ARG A 492 64.64 28.80 13.02
N ALA A 493 63.62 29.15 12.23
CA ALA A 493 63.74 29.40 10.80
C ALA A 493 64.70 30.58 10.52
N GLN A 494 64.60 31.64 11.31
CA GLN A 494 65.49 32.81 11.21
C GLN A 494 66.95 32.45 11.50
N LEU A 495 67.20 31.66 12.56
CA LEU A 495 68.55 31.19 12.89
C LEU A 495 69.13 30.26 11.82
N LYS A 496 68.31 29.34 11.28
CA LYS A 496 68.71 28.49 10.15
C LYS A 496 69.07 29.30 8.92
N LEU A 497 68.26 30.30 8.59
CA LEU A 497 68.53 31.19 7.47
C LEU A 497 69.86 31.93 7.66
N VAL A 498 70.13 32.46 8.86
CA VAL A 498 71.42 33.08 9.19
C VAL A 498 72.59 32.10 9.04
N LEU A 499 72.43 30.83 9.44
CA LEU A 499 73.47 29.81 9.27
C LEU A 499 73.73 29.48 7.79
N VAL A 500 72.67 29.33 6.99
CA VAL A 500 72.76 29.09 5.55
C VAL A 500 73.38 30.29 4.84
N ASP A 501 72.98 31.51 5.19
CA ASP A 501 73.55 32.76 4.65
C ASP A 501 75.05 32.87 5.00
N LYS A 502 75.47 32.49 6.22
CA LYS A 502 76.89 32.43 6.61
C LYS A 502 77.66 31.36 5.82
N ARG A 503 77.06 30.22 5.50
CA ARG A 503 77.68 29.18 4.64
C ARG A 503 77.80 29.63 3.19
N LEU A 504 76.75 30.26 2.66
CA LEU A 504 76.75 30.88 1.32
C LEU A 504 77.83 31.97 1.18
N ALA A 505 78.12 32.69 2.27
CA ALA A 505 79.18 33.70 2.33
C ALA A 505 80.60 33.10 2.41
N ARG A 506 80.77 31.87 2.92
CA ARG A 506 82.06 31.16 3.00
C ARG A 506 82.41 30.39 1.73
N GLY A 507 81.41 29.84 1.03
CA GLY A 507 81.60 28.97 -0.13
C GLY A 507 82.17 29.71 -1.34
N GLY A 508 83.50 29.69 -1.48
CA GLY A 508 84.25 30.35 -2.54
C GLY A 508 85.64 29.76 -2.83
N ALA A 509 86.11 28.77 -2.07
CA ALA A 509 87.49 28.28 -2.18
C ALA A 509 87.63 26.87 -2.78
N ASP A 510 86.59 26.02 -2.78
CA ASP A 510 86.68 24.62 -3.24
C ASP A 510 85.71 24.27 -4.39
N LEU A 511 86.08 23.29 -5.24
CA LEU A 511 85.32 22.85 -6.42
C LEU A 511 84.03 22.08 -6.03
N GLU A 512 84.05 21.31 -4.94
CA GLU A 512 82.87 20.64 -4.38
C GLU A 512 81.86 21.63 -3.77
N GLU A 513 82.34 22.70 -3.14
CA GLU A 513 81.48 23.73 -2.53
C GLU A 513 80.65 24.52 -3.57
N ARG A 514 81.13 24.63 -4.81
CA ARG A 514 80.38 25.27 -5.90
C ARG A 514 79.16 24.47 -6.32
N ALA A 515 79.24 23.13 -6.28
CA ALA A 515 78.10 22.25 -6.56
C ALA A 515 77.03 22.34 -5.46
N LEU A 516 77.45 22.50 -4.20
CA LEU A 516 76.56 22.67 -3.04
C LEU A 516 75.91 24.07 -2.96
N ARG A 517 76.49 25.09 -3.61
CA ARG A 517 75.97 26.48 -3.58
C ARG A 517 74.55 26.59 -4.14
N ALA A 518 74.23 25.89 -5.22
CA ALA A 518 72.88 25.90 -5.81
C ALA A 518 71.84 25.29 -4.84
N VAL A 519 72.24 24.24 -4.11
CA VAL A 519 71.40 23.60 -3.08
C VAL A 519 71.15 24.57 -1.91
N LEU A 520 72.21 25.24 -1.42
CA LEU A 520 72.09 26.22 -0.33
C LEU A 520 71.26 27.46 -0.71
N LEU A 521 71.33 27.93 -1.98
CA LEU A 521 70.48 29.01 -2.47
C LEU A 521 69.00 28.60 -2.49
N ARG A 522 68.69 27.37 -2.90
CA ARG A 522 67.34 26.82 -2.85
C ARG A 522 66.84 26.66 -1.41
N GLU A 523 67.70 26.22 -0.50
CA GLU A 523 67.38 26.13 0.93
C GLU A 523 67.11 27.51 1.53
N ALA A 524 67.94 28.52 1.24
CA ALA A 524 67.73 29.90 1.70
C ALA A 524 66.42 30.49 1.15
N ALA A 525 66.10 30.25 -0.12
CA ALA A 525 64.82 30.67 -0.70
C ALA A 525 63.62 29.99 -0.02
N GLY A 526 63.71 28.69 0.29
CA GLY A 526 62.71 27.95 1.04
C GLY A 526 62.50 28.51 2.46
N LEU A 527 63.60 28.76 3.18
CA LEU A 527 63.57 29.33 4.54
C LEU A 527 63.01 30.76 4.56
N ARG A 528 63.30 31.59 3.55
CA ARG A 528 62.69 32.93 3.42
C ARG A 528 61.18 32.85 3.19
N GLY A 529 60.73 31.91 2.36
CA GLY A 529 59.30 31.65 2.15
C GLY A 529 58.60 31.18 3.43
N GLU A 530 59.22 30.24 4.16
CA GLU A 530 58.72 29.77 5.46
C GLU A 530 58.63 30.91 6.48
N LEU A 531 59.67 31.74 6.57
CA LEU A 531 59.72 32.87 7.49
C LEU A 531 58.63 33.91 7.19
N SER A 532 58.43 34.26 5.92
CA SER A 532 57.34 35.15 5.50
C SER A 532 55.95 34.56 5.84
N GLY A 533 55.76 33.25 5.63
CA GLY A 533 54.51 32.58 6.02
C GLY A 533 54.27 32.59 7.53
N LEU A 534 55.31 32.40 8.33
CA LEU A 534 55.24 32.49 9.79
C LEU A 534 54.98 33.93 10.27
N GLU A 535 55.57 34.93 9.62
CA GLU A 535 55.32 36.35 9.92
C GLU A 535 53.86 36.74 9.66
N ASN A 536 53.29 36.31 8.54
CA ASN A 536 51.87 36.55 8.24
C ASN A 536 50.96 35.92 9.30
N LYS A 537 51.20 34.64 9.66
CA LYS A 537 50.43 33.94 10.72
C LYS A 537 50.54 34.63 12.07
N VAL A 538 51.73 35.15 12.42
CA VAL A 538 51.93 35.91 13.66
C VAL A 538 51.21 37.26 13.61
N GLY A 539 51.15 37.90 12.44
CA GLY A 539 50.38 39.14 12.22
C GLY A 539 48.87 38.95 12.39
N GLU A 540 48.35 37.80 11.96
CA GLU A 540 46.93 37.42 12.09
C GLU A 540 46.50 37.11 13.53
N LEU A 541 47.44 36.94 14.47
CA LEU A 541 47.14 36.72 15.90
C LEU A 541 46.52 37.95 16.58
N VAL A 542 46.52 39.11 15.93
CA VAL A 542 45.78 40.29 16.39
C VAL A 542 44.46 40.34 15.62
N LEU A 543 43.39 39.83 16.23
CA LEU A 543 42.06 39.83 15.63
C LEU A 543 41.49 41.24 15.63
N ARG A 544 41.21 41.77 14.44
CA ARG A 544 40.64 43.10 14.24
C ARG A 544 39.26 43.01 13.62
N ALA A 545 38.36 43.90 14.03
CA ALA A 545 37.05 44.02 13.42
C ALA A 545 37.18 44.37 11.92
N THR A 546 36.48 43.64 11.06
CA THR A 546 36.45 43.89 9.60
C THR A 546 35.39 44.91 9.19
N MET A 547 34.50 45.29 10.11
CA MET A 547 33.33 46.12 9.88
C MET A 547 32.89 46.84 11.15
N ASP A 548 32.15 47.93 11.00
CA ASP A 548 31.45 48.59 12.11
C ASP A 548 30.27 47.73 12.57
N GLY A 549 30.10 47.58 13.88
CA GLY A 549 29.03 46.74 14.42
C GLY A 549 29.00 46.66 15.93
N VAL A 550 28.15 45.77 16.45
CA VAL A 550 28.05 45.45 17.87
C VAL A 550 28.52 44.00 18.08
N VAL A 551 29.30 43.79 19.12
CA VAL A 551 29.70 42.45 19.58
C VAL A 551 28.47 41.76 20.14
N SER A 552 27.98 40.74 19.43
CA SER A 552 26.81 39.96 19.87
C SER A 552 27.21 38.96 20.94
N GLU A 553 28.25 38.18 20.65
CA GLU A 553 28.72 37.09 21.51
C GLU A 553 30.24 37.09 21.60
N VAL A 554 30.73 36.72 22.78
CA VAL A 554 32.14 36.40 23.05
C VAL A 554 32.15 34.99 23.63
N ALA A 555 33.12 34.17 23.25
CA ALA A 555 33.21 32.79 23.73
C ALA A 555 33.11 32.71 25.27
N PRO A 556 32.29 31.81 25.82
CA PRO A 556 32.08 31.72 27.26
C PRO A 556 33.39 31.35 27.96
N GLY A 557 33.75 32.11 29.00
CA GLY A 557 35.00 31.90 29.74
C GLY A 557 36.27 32.38 29.01
N LEU A 558 36.15 33.13 27.91
CA LEU A 558 37.29 33.71 27.23
C LEU A 558 38.01 34.72 28.14
N GLN A 559 39.18 34.35 28.61
CA GLN A 559 40.01 35.15 29.51
C GLN A 559 41.48 35.04 29.10
N ALA A 560 42.28 36.01 29.53
CA ALA A 560 43.73 35.97 29.36
C ALA A 560 44.31 34.66 29.97
N GLY A 561 45.23 34.03 29.27
CA GLY A 561 45.87 32.78 29.64
C GLY A 561 45.22 31.51 29.09
N LEU A 562 44.01 31.58 28.50
CA LEU A 562 43.32 30.41 27.96
C LEU A 562 43.88 29.99 26.59
N TRP A 563 43.99 28.68 26.34
CA TRP A 563 44.33 28.14 25.02
C TRP A 563 43.07 27.93 24.16
N VAL A 564 43.13 28.39 22.91
CA VAL A 564 42.01 28.36 21.96
C VAL A 564 42.41 27.69 20.64
N SER A 565 41.46 26.95 20.06
CA SER A 565 41.60 26.28 18.77
C SER A 565 41.02 27.13 17.63
N PRO A 566 41.43 26.88 16.37
CA PRO A 566 40.83 27.53 15.20
C PRO A 566 39.34 27.24 15.00
N GLU A 567 38.86 26.11 15.50
CA GLU A 567 37.45 25.72 15.39
C GLU A 567 36.56 26.55 16.33
N LEU A 568 37.10 27.03 17.45
CA LEU A 568 36.36 27.82 18.42
C LEU A 568 36.12 29.24 17.88
N ARG A 569 34.84 29.62 17.79
CA ARG A 569 34.44 31.00 17.50
C ARG A 569 34.71 31.87 18.72
N LEU A 570 35.56 32.88 18.59
CA LEU A 570 35.98 33.73 19.70
C LEU A 570 35.06 34.93 19.89
N VAL A 571 34.76 35.63 18.79
CA VAL A 571 33.94 36.85 18.81
C VAL A 571 33.00 36.85 17.61
N HIS A 572 31.75 37.26 17.82
CA HIS A 572 30.76 37.46 16.78
C HIS A 572 30.31 38.92 16.75
N VAL A 573 30.45 39.56 15.59
CA VAL A 573 30.12 40.99 15.39
C VAL A 573 29.00 41.10 14.36
N VAL A 574 27.99 41.90 14.68
CA VAL A 574 26.80 42.12 13.86
C VAL A 574 26.73 43.58 13.43
N ALA A 575 26.46 43.86 12.14
CA ALA A 575 26.25 45.23 11.66
C ALA A 575 25.00 45.85 12.31
N THR A 576 25.10 47.07 12.80
CA THR A 576 23.93 47.83 13.28
C THR A 576 23.12 48.46 12.14
N ASP A 577 23.75 48.68 10.98
CA ASP A 577 23.21 49.58 9.95
C ASP A 577 22.62 48.80 8.75
N ALA A 578 22.83 47.49 8.70
CA ALA A 578 22.46 46.63 7.57
C ALA A 578 21.05 46.02 7.67
N GLY A 579 20.38 46.17 8.81
CA GLY A 579 19.10 45.53 9.10
C GLY A 579 19.20 44.00 9.28
N PHE A 580 18.04 43.34 9.29
CA PHE A 580 17.92 41.89 9.51
C PHE A 580 17.37 41.20 8.26
N SER A 581 17.76 39.94 8.06
CA SER A 581 17.22 39.05 7.03
C SER A 581 16.66 37.79 7.68
N ALA A 582 15.57 37.26 7.15
CA ALA A 582 15.08 35.94 7.55
C ALA A 582 15.43 34.92 6.48
N HIS A 583 16.05 33.82 6.89
CA HIS A 583 16.45 32.71 6.01
C HIS A 583 15.48 31.57 6.26
N GLY A 584 14.64 31.27 5.28
CA GLY A 584 13.63 30.23 5.37
C GLY A 584 13.92 29.03 4.48
N LEU A 585 13.31 27.90 4.82
CA LEU A 585 13.35 26.68 4.03
C LEU A 585 11.92 26.33 3.58
N ALA A 586 11.65 26.51 2.30
CA ALA A 586 10.36 26.16 1.72
C ALA A 586 10.37 24.71 1.22
N ALA A 587 9.31 23.96 1.52
CA ALA A 587 9.11 22.63 0.95
C ALA A 587 8.87 22.74 -0.57
N GLU A 588 9.35 21.75 -1.33
CA GLU A 588 9.18 21.64 -2.78
C GLU A 588 7.73 21.93 -3.25
N THR A 589 6.74 21.37 -2.55
CA THR A 589 5.31 21.54 -2.86
C THR A 589 4.80 22.98 -2.78
N SER A 590 5.55 23.87 -2.14
CA SER A 590 5.18 25.26 -1.89
C SER A 590 6.00 26.28 -2.67
N VAL A 591 7.15 25.89 -3.24
CA VAL A 591 8.07 26.81 -3.95
C VAL A 591 7.40 27.48 -5.14
N ASP A 592 6.63 26.75 -5.94
CA ASP A 592 5.91 27.28 -7.11
C ASP A 592 4.92 28.40 -6.77
N ARG A 593 4.49 28.48 -5.51
CA ARG A 593 3.52 29.49 -5.03
C ARG A 593 4.22 30.75 -4.52
N LEU A 594 5.53 30.70 -4.34
CA LEU A 594 6.35 31.79 -3.85
C LEU A 594 6.95 32.55 -5.03
N GLN A 595 6.78 33.86 -5.04
CA GLN A 595 7.36 34.73 -6.06
C GLN A 595 8.20 35.82 -5.39
N LYS A 596 9.22 36.30 -6.11
CA LYS A 596 10.01 37.44 -5.66
C LYS A 596 9.09 38.64 -5.45
N GLY A 597 9.16 39.26 -4.28
CA GLY A 597 8.30 40.38 -3.91
C GLY A 597 7.07 40.01 -3.07
N ASN A 598 6.72 38.73 -2.91
CA ASN A 598 5.64 38.34 -1.99
C ASN A 598 5.93 38.83 -0.56
N THR A 599 4.90 39.35 0.09
CA THR A 599 4.97 39.83 1.47
C THR A 599 4.58 38.71 2.43
N GLY A 600 5.08 38.80 3.65
CA GLY A 600 4.76 37.86 4.71
C GLY A 600 5.06 38.44 6.08
N VAL A 601 4.71 37.68 7.10
CA VAL A 601 4.98 38.03 8.49
C VAL A 601 5.83 36.93 9.11
N PHE A 602 7.02 37.28 9.58
CA PHE A 602 7.83 36.42 10.43
C PHE A 602 7.24 36.44 11.84
N ILE A 603 7.02 35.26 12.41
CA ILE A 603 6.51 35.04 13.76
C ILE A 603 7.56 34.22 14.52
N SER A 604 8.13 34.78 15.59
CA SER A 604 9.10 34.08 16.45
C SER A 604 8.45 32.93 17.23
N GLU A 605 9.23 31.89 17.53
CA GLU A 605 8.80 30.72 18.30
C GLU A 605 8.89 30.93 19.82
N ASN A 606 9.76 31.81 20.28
CA ASN A 606 10.03 32.08 21.70
C ASN A 606 9.06 33.12 22.32
N ALA A 607 9.02 33.17 23.66
CA ALA A 607 7.99 33.75 24.56
C ALA A 607 7.69 35.27 24.47
N GLY A 608 7.99 35.93 23.35
CA GLY A 608 7.45 37.23 22.98
C GLY A 608 7.17 37.21 21.47
N PRO A 609 5.91 37.29 21.01
CA PRO A 609 5.58 37.17 19.59
C PRO A 609 6.06 38.42 18.84
N VAL A 610 7.29 38.35 18.34
CA VAL A 610 7.85 39.33 17.43
C VAL A 610 7.21 39.05 16.07
N LYS A 611 6.40 40.01 15.60
CA LYS A 611 5.83 40.01 14.27
C LYS A 611 6.59 41.01 13.41
N LEU A 612 7.35 40.52 12.45
CA LEU A 612 8.08 41.36 11.51
C LEU A 612 7.54 41.20 10.10
N GLU A 613 7.26 42.32 9.45
CA GLU A 613 6.93 42.31 8.03
C GLU A 613 8.17 42.03 7.20
N VAL A 614 8.06 41.01 6.36
CA VAL A 614 9.14 40.54 5.51
C VAL A 614 8.70 40.44 4.06
N ARG A 615 9.65 40.56 3.14
CA ARG A 615 9.42 40.41 1.70
C ARG A 615 10.41 39.43 1.11
N ILE A 616 9.96 38.57 0.21
CA ILE A 616 10.86 37.66 -0.52
C ILE A 616 11.80 38.48 -1.40
N ASP A 617 13.11 38.33 -1.15
CA ASP A 617 14.17 38.93 -1.96
C ASP A 617 14.67 37.94 -3.03
N ARG A 618 14.91 36.69 -2.61
CA ARG A 618 15.42 35.63 -3.50
C ARG A 618 14.92 34.25 -3.09
N ILE A 619 14.70 33.40 -4.09
CA ILE A 619 14.41 31.96 -3.92
C ILE A 619 15.58 31.21 -4.56
N GLY A 620 16.15 30.24 -3.84
CA GLY A 620 17.22 29.37 -4.33
C GLY A 620 16.68 28.31 -5.29
N LEU A 621 17.50 27.93 -6.27
CA LEU A 621 17.15 26.96 -7.32
C LEU A 621 17.57 25.52 -6.98
N GLY A 622 18.21 25.29 -5.84
CA GLY A 622 18.72 23.99 -5.41
C GLY A 622 18.39 23.67 -3.96
N ASN A 623 18.52 22.40 -3.59
CA ASN A 623 18.31 21.91 -2.24
C ASN A 623 19.30 22.60 -1.27
N SER A 624 18.84 23.04 -0.10
CA SER A 624 19.72 23.72 0.85
C SER A 624 20.64 22.74 1.60
N GLU A 625 21.94 23.01 1.52
CA GLU A 625 22.98 22.48 2.42
C GLU A 625 23.55 23.59 3.33
N GLY A 626 22.81 24.71 3.43
CA GLY A 626 23.26 25.94 4.07
C GLY A 626 23.19 25.93 5.61
N PRO A 627 23.75 26.96 6.26
CA PRO A 627 23.76 27.08 7.72
C PRO A 627 22.36 27.19 8.32
N GLU A 628 21.35 27.66 7.59
CA GLU A 628 19.94 27.67 8.04
C GLU A 628 19.41 26.26 8.39
N LEU A 629 19.96 25.22 7.76
CA LEU A 629 19.57 23.84 7.99
C LEU A 629 19.93 23.39 9.42
N VAL A 630 21.00 23.94 10.01
CA VAL A 630 21.43 23.61 11.38
C VAL A 630 20.34 24.00 12.39
N TYR A 631 19.76 25.19 12.25
CA TYR A 631 18.76 25.70 13.19
C TYR A 631 17.36 25.11 12.98
N LEU A 632 17.05 24.72 11.73
CA LEU A 632 15.73 24.22 11.33
C LEU A 632 15.63 22.69 11.30
N ALA A 633 16.75 21.98 11.46
CA ALA A 633 16.78 20.51 11.52
C ALA A 633 16.06 19.96 12.77
N SER A 634 15.35 18.85 12.58
CA SER A 634 14.59 18.15 13.64
C SER A 634 15.43 17.69 14.82
N GLN A 635 16.69 17.31 14.57
CA GLN A 635 17.63 16.91 15.61
C GLN A 635 17.97 18.08 16.58
N ASN A 636 17.88 19.32 16.09
CA ASN A 636 18.08 20.54 16.87
C ASN A 636 16.73 21.17 17.28
N GLY A 637 15.66 20.37 17.28
CA GLY A 637 14.31 20.77 17.67
C GLY A 637 13.56 21.60 16.63
N GLY A 638 14.05 21.67 15.38
CA GLY A 638 13.39 22.38 14.28
C GLY A 638 12.38 21.54 13.49
N PRO A 639 11.63 22.13 12.56
CA PRO A 639 10.54 21.42 11.85
C PRO A 639 10.99 20.62 10.61
N VAL A 640 12.26 20.69 10.19
CA VAL A 640 12.76 20.02 8.98
C VAL A 640 13.32 18.64 9.32
N ALA A 641 12.68 17.58 8.83
CA ALA A 641 13.13 16.21 9.04
C ALA A 641 14.43 15.91 8.27
N MET A 642 15.38 15.24 8.93
CA MET A 642 16.69 14.87 8.38
C MET A 642 16.85 13.37 8.29
N ASP A 643 17.29 12.86 7.14
CA ASP A 643 17.67 11.47 6.92
C ASP A 643 19.20 11.31 6.93
N GLN A 644 19.67 10.16 7.40
CA GLN A 644 21.07 9.76 7.29
C GLN A 644 21.28 9.03 5.96
N SER A 645 22.08 9.63 5.06
CA SER A 645 22.49 8.96 3.84
C SER A 645 23.53 7.86 4.14
N ALA A 646 23.66 6.88 3.24
CA ALA A 646 24.60 5.76 3.38
C ALA A 646 26.08 6.21 3.53
N ASP A 647 26.41 7.42 3.04
CA ASP A 647 27.74 8.04 3.16
C ASP A 647 27.96 8.81 4.48
N GLY A 648 27.04 8.70 5.45
CA GLY A 648 27.10 9.43 6.73
C GLY A 648 26.80 10.93 6.62
N GLN A 649 26.61 11.45 5.41
CA GLN A 649 26.17 12.83 5.18
C GLN A 649 24.68 12.98 5.51
N ARG A 650 24.36 14.04 6.24
CA ARG A 650 22.99 14.34 6.69
C ARG A 650 22.30 15.19 5.64
N ARG A 651 21.15 14.72 5.14
CA ARG A 651 20.37 15.44 4.14
C ARG A 651 18.92 15.59 4.61
N PRO A 652 18.21 16.62 4.13
CA PRO A 652 16.78 16.74 4.37
C PRO A 652 16.05 15.51 3.82
N ALA A 653 15.08 14.97 4.56
CA ALA A 653 14.28 13.82 4.12
C ALA A 653 13.41 14.14 2.88
N ASN A 654 13.04 15.41 2.70
CA ASN A 654 12.37 15.94 1.52
C ASN A 654 13.13 17.15 0.98
N ALA A 655 13.08 17.40 -0.33
CA ALA A 655 13.74 18.56 -0.94
C ALA A 655 13.23 19.88 -0.34
N VAL A 656 14.16 20.72 0.14
CA VAL A 656 13.89 22.02 0.74
C VAL A 656 14.68 23.11 0.03
N TYR A 657 14.01 24.19 -0.32
CA TYR A 657 14.58 25.28 -1.10
C TYR A 657 14.79 26.51 -0.21
N PRO A 658 15.99 27.11 -0.21
CA PRO A 658 16.26 28.28 0.61
C PRO A 658 15.53 29.51 0.06
N VAL A 659 14.84 30.22 0.94
CA VAL A 659 14.12 31.45 0.63
C VAL A 659 14.66 32.57 1.51
N LEU A 660 15.21 33.60 0.89
CA LEU A 660 15.76 34.77 1.57
C LEU A 660 14.70 35.87 1.64
N PHE A 661 14.43 36.31 2.86
CA PHE A 661 13.48 37.35 3.17
C PHE A 661 14.21 38.59 3.69
N LYS A 662 13.84 39.76 3.16
CA LYS A 662 14.29 41.05 3.66
C LYS A 662 13.25 41.61 4.64
N VAL A 663 13.69 42.03 5.83
CA VAL A 663 12.81 42.68 6.82
C VAL A 663 12.56 44.13 6.40
N THR A 664 11.29 44.57 6.43
CA THR A 664 10.88 45.91 5.96
C THR A 664 10.52 46.85 7.12
N GLY A 665 10.42 46.33 8.36
CA GLY A 665 10.11 47.12 9.56
C GLY A 665 11.33 47.81 10.17
N SER A 666 11.16 49.06 10.63
CA SER A 666 12.23 49.98 11.06
C SER A 666 12.48 50.07 12.57
N GLN A 667 12.01 49.10 13.37
CA GLN A 667 12.24 49.12 14.82
C GLN A 667 12.84 47.80 15.30
N MET A 668 14.16 47.70 15.24
CA MET A 668 14.90 46.66 15.94
C MET A 668 16.06 47.30 16.71
N SER A 669 15.75 47.80 17.90
CA SER A 669 16.77 48.20 18.87
C SER A 669 16.95 47.06 19.87
N GLY A 670 18.08 46.36 19.82
CA GLY A 670 18.51 45.46 20.89
C GLY A 670 18.46 43.95 20.63
N TRP A 671 18.19 43.48 19.39
CA TRP A 671 18.26 42.04 19.08
C TRP A 671 19.60 41.70 18.45
N LEU A 672 20.38 40.90 19.17
CA LEU A 672 21.74 40.52 18.79
C LEU A 672 21.86 39.04 18.42
N HIS A 673 20.85 38.21 18.68
CA HIS A 673 20.93 36.75 18.56
C HIS A 673 19.98 36.21 17.50
N GLU A 674 20.34 35.08 16.90
CA GLU A 674 19.55 34.38 15.88
C GLU A 674 18.27 33.82 16.50
N GLN A 675 17.12 34.00 15.83
CA GLN A 675 15.83 33.52 16.34
C GLN A 675 15.13 32.62 15.35
N ARG A 676 14.68 31.46 15.81
CA ARG A 676 13.83 30.56 15.05
C ARG A 676 12.37 31.04 15.05
N GLY A 677 11.71 30.85 13.93
CA GLY A 677 10.30 31.19 13.76
C GLY A 677 9.72 30.62 12.47
N THR A 678 8.54 31.11 12.11
CA THR A 678 7.86 30.76 10.86
C THR A 678 7.46 32.04 10.13
N VAL A 679 7.78 32.12 8.84
CA VAL A 679 7.26 33.16 7.95
C VAL A 679 5.95 32.68 7.34
N VAL A 680 4.87 33.40 7.59
CA VAL A 680 3.60 33.21 6.90
C VAL A 680 3.60 34.12 5.67
N VAL A 681 3.84 33.54 4.49
CA VAL A 681 3.92 34.28 3.22
C VAL A 681 2.55 34.29 2.54
N GLN A 682 2.14 35.45 2.04
CA GLN A 682 1.01 35.56 1.13
C GLN A 682 1.42 34.97 -0.23
N ALA A 683 0.70 33.95 -0.67
CA ALA A 683 1.05 33.15 -1.84
C ALA A 683 -0.17 32.94 -2.73
N SER A 684 0.06 32.56 -3.98
CA SER A 684 -1.04 32.29 -4.91
C SER A 684 -1.99 31.24 -4.35
N ALA A 685 -3.29 31.51 -4.50
CA ALA A 685 -4.34 30.62 -4.02
C ALA A 685 -4.30 29.27 -4.74
N GLN A 686 -4.46 28.17 -4.00
CA GLN A 686 -4.44 26.82 -4.55
C GLN A 686 -5.67 26.02 -4.10
N SER A 687 -6.30 25.32 -5.04
CA SER A 687 -7.42 24.41 -4.78
C SER A 687 -6.94 23.07 -4.20
N ILE A 688 -7.83 22.36 -3.49
CA ILE A 688 -7.52 21.06 -2.90
C ILE A 688 -7.22 20.03 -4.01
N ALA A 689 -8.02 20.03 -5.07
CA ALA A 689 -7.79 19.18 -6.25
C ALA A 689 -6.43 19.46 -6.91
N GLY A 690 -6.08 20.75 -7.07
CA GLY A 690 -4.79 21.16 -7.63
C GLY A 690 -3.60 20.86 -6.73
N ARG A 691 -3.79 20.66 -5.42
CA ARG A 691 -2.77 20.16 -4.48
C ARG A 691 -2.59 18.66 -4.61
N PHE A 692 -3.70 17.91 -4.63
CA PHE A 692 -3.68 16.46 -4.78
C PHE A 692 -3.03 16.04 -6.11
N PHE A 693 -3.41 16.65 -7.23
CA PHE A 693 -2.84 16.35 -8.55
C PHE A 693 -1.33 16.58 -8.60
N ARG A 694 -0.84 17.70 -8.04
CA ARG A 694 0.59 18.00 -8.00
C ARG A 694 1.38 17.03 -7.12
N ASN A 695 0.84 16.67 -5.96
CA ASN A 695 1.46 15.64 -5.11
C ASN A 695 1.52 14.29 -5.82
N MET A 696 0.48 13.92 -6.57
CA MET A 696 0.47 12.69 -7.36
C MET A 696 1.52 12.74 -8.47
N VAL A 697 1.63 13.85 -9.20
CA VAL A 697 2.65 14.05 -10.24
C VAL A 697 4.06 14.06 -9.65
N SER A 698 4.30 14.72 -8.52
CA SER A 698 5.63 14.74 -7.89
C SER A 698 6.05 13.36 -7.42
N VAL A 699 5.14 12.58 -6.83
CA VAL A 699 5.39 11.17 -6.49
C VAL A 699 5.65 10.35 -7.74
N LEU A 700 4.84 10.50 -8.79
CA LEU A 700 5.05 9.77 -10.05
C LEU A 700 6.37 10.12 -10.71
N LEU A 701 6.79 11.38 -10.72
CA LEU A 701 8.10 11.80 -11.26
C LEU A 701 9.25 11.27 -10.42
N ARG A 702 9.12 11.28 -9.09
CA ARG A 702 10.12 10.72 -8.17
C ARG A 702 10.28 9.21 -8.36
N GLU A 703 9.18 8.49 -8.52
CA GLU A 703 9.19 7.05 -8.79
C GLU A 703 9.46 6.73 -10.27
N ALA A 704 9.26 7.64 -11.21
CA ALA A 704 9.62 7.44 -12.63
C ALA A 704 11.11 7.70 -12.88
N GLY A 705 11.77 8.48 -12.02
CA GLY A 705 13.21 8.70 -12.01
C GLY A 705 14.03 7.53 -11.42
N PHE A 706 13.49 6.30 -11.42
CA PHE A 706 14.26 5.09 -11.12
C PHE A 706 15.47 4.92 -12.04
#